data_AF-A0A5C3NVG9-F1
#
_entry.id   AF-A0A5C3NVG9-F1
#
_cell.length_a   1.000
_cell.length_b   1.000
_cell.length_c   1.000
_cell.angle_alpha   90.00
_cell.angle_beta   90.00
_cell.angle_gamma   90.00
#
_symmetry.space_group_name_H-M   'P 1'
#
loop_
_entity.id
_entity.type
_entity.pdbx_description
1 polymer ?
#
loop_
_entity_poly.entity_id
_entity_poly.type
_entity_poly.pdbx_seq_one_letter_code
_entity_poly.pdbx_strand_id
1 'polypeptide(L)'
;MADALPIDDDSDSELLCQWNALDWIGKNKTYRDPPPVVIAARRQVLAIPPFERKLLPHPSLPISRLLEKKLPAQPATLTQEKAASTFARHPATESLQAVDFQWRPIPPSGYIQALRNAFGQAWFDGAQSVIDFRYKHSRLPLHVLTYWDEMAVALQNQSAWRKALGWARVQLAMLADTNLAGKVEGVLDVMAWGLGLRALGASASVDSLTKLLSDQWLDDDIIDMLATDLANRAPVQSGSAVATLAFVHVIMACYGPDATKAEPTSLLERYRDRVLDGSVVRLYFPANLNNNHWVTFLVDFEKRTISYAARIVKGLTAWLKAALSGRPFEAVGPVLTCGYQQDVISCGICAINTIAHHVLGDQLFTPSTRERLRLEYFVIIGKSQIAWGRGQITETAQSTLTGDPREGNMPSPLIKSDSLQAPAVPRAQGSEKAGRSRSDSSEVDDRPLKRLVTNTEAVSDPSTPPSAAPPPDSASRVPNHPSHTSPNDLPIPIHSERRKQAVAEADTHLKSSASRPSGLASGAVGISRSAMAARRLKEAMQRDDWERDPAKTKTFLEELRLLDGFAEVRDCADGSTTILHSRCGEWYTVQGPYSVSRFRQHVNGCGVKKSKKNTKVTAKPNVPAQTNTLLGWTKPVATVKVAGVVTRPRLSQAARKIQPIERTSSLHLHAKNLGWAVKQKELEGEDGRPRKGEVHMSVQAVQASLPGSDAAVEAPHRGPEPSSRRGCTGLTEKSDERIPIYLRRSLVSGGGSQSVDAIAQKMYGQPYRDLSDKQKGIVDDTQVQGRRWRNDPFANAIFSVDCAKLVYSAANGTAICLPCRNVLGSHPFRSALNKAMKKKDKIHHEHLNKKYQSPTVTNIFARYTGLQSLVLDDTPDSNAFTRLAVGLVEGKYDGYPVVGGLMRGLLERQEREERGVGLQNFHYDSSVVEFANMCSIISPELYRLLKEHLPLPSIRGLRQKQNAVPPFPLTIGPQNFETVKGYLTRIGYNGPVALSCDDTKLHAAFRTYWDKEKQVHMLVGGTGEPMAVADPEELQRVLADPTLKKATKLRLWCAQIPLSKFPPIIVAAKAIPNSLTVSDLHALVMPILDGLLTCGINVCSYACDGTETERSLQRRLVEKAPYRLTY
;
A
#
# COMPACT_ATOMS: atom_id res chain seq x y z
N MET A 1 -26.75 31.68 25.75
CA MET A 1 -27.22 30.90 26.93
C MET A 1 -28.45 30.07 26.55
N ALA A 2 -29.01 29.26 27.46
CA ALA A 2 -30.36 28.69 27.35
C ALA A 2 -30.90 28.42 28.78
N ASP A 3 -32.18 28.68 28.99
CA ASP A 3 -32.73 28.95 30.32
C ASP A 3 -33.07 27.72 31.17
N ALA A 4 -33.18 27.96 32.48
CA ALA A 4 -33.60 26.99 33.48
C ALA A 4 -35.09 27.15 33.83
N LEU A 5 -35.71 26.05 34.25
CA LEU A 5 -36.85 26.05 35.16
C LEU A 5 -36.51 25.12 36.34
N PRO A 6 -37.06 25.37 37.54
CA PRO A 6 -36.51 24.86 38.78
C PRO A 6 -36.82 23.38 39.01
N ILE A 7 -35.95 22.75 39.79
CA ILE A 7 -36.26 21.57 40.61
C ILE A 7 -36.06 22.05 42.05
N ASP A 8 -36.97 21.65 42.94
CA ASP A 8 -37.16 22.26 44.26
C ASP A 8 -35.98 22.08 45.23
N ASP A 9 -35.94 22.98 46.21
CA ASP A 9 -35.03 22.98 47.35
C ASP A 9 -35.47 21.90 48.35
N ASP A 10 -34.90 20.69 48.22
CA ASP A 10 -35.03 19.64 49.24
C ASP A 10 -33.67 18.94 49.44
N SER A 11 -33.32 18.72 50.70
CA SER A 11 -31.96 18.57 51.21
C SER A 11 -31.09 17.47 50.58
N ASP A 12 -29.97 17.83 49.92
CA ASP A 12 -28.71 17.04 49.93
C ASP A 12 -27.48 17.84 49.43
N SER A 13 -27.20 18.99 50.05
CA SER A 13 -25.90 19.67 49.91
C SER A 13 -24.86 19.06 50.85
N GLU A 14 -23.59 19.03 50.40
CA GLU A 14 -22.40 18.63 51.18
C GLU A 14 -22.26 17.15 51.58
N LEU A 15 -22.00 16.25 50.61
CA LEU A 15 -21.16 15.06 50.87
C LEU A 15 -20.18 14.72 49.73
N LEU A 16 -19.49 15.74 49.22
CA LEU A 16 -18.28 15.56 48.39
C LEU A 16 -17.14 14.99 49.24
N CYS A 17 -17.11 13.66 49.40
CA CYS A 17 -16.03 12.93 50.09
C CYS A 17 -14.65 13.41 49.61
N GLN A 18 -13.91 14.07 50.50
CA GLN A 18 -12.56 14.54 50.23
C GLN A 18 -11.62 13.35 49.94
N TRP A 19 -10.56 13.59 49.17
CA TRP A 19 -9.55 12.56 48.92
C TRP A 19 -8.75 12.25 50.19
N ASN A 20 -9.12 11.17 50.88
CA ASN A 20 -8.31 10.57 51.93
C ASN A 20 -7.45 9.43 51.37
N ALA A 21 -6.13 9.64 51.28
CA ALA A 21 -5.20 8.64 50.79
C ALA A 21 -5.23 7.33 51.60
N LEU A 22 -5.54 7.39 52.90
CA LEU A 22 -5.58 6.22 53.78
C LEU A 22 -6.68 5.24 53.41
N ASP A 23 -7.76 5.68 52.77
CA ASP A 23 -8.89 4.80 52.41
C ASP A 23 -8.66 4.04 51.10
N TRP A 24 -7.63 4.39 50.33
CA TRP A 24 -7.38 3.86 48.99
C TRP A 24 -5.99 3.23 48.83
N ILE A 25 -4.95 3.87 49.32
CA ILE A 25 -3.56 3.44 49.12
C ILE A 25 -3.18 2.35 50.12
N GLY A 26 -2.64 1.23 49.63
CA GLY A 26 -2.23 0.08 50.44
C GLY A 26 -3.38 -0.77 50.98
N LYS A 27 -4.63 -0.53 50.55
CA LYS A 27 -5.84 -1.20 51.07
C LYS A 27 -6.32 -2.38 50.21
N ASN A 28 -5.45 -2.96 49.38
CA ASN A 28 -5.76 -4.05 48.44
C ASN A 28 -6.95 -3.78 47.49
N LYS A 29 -7.29 -2.51 47.25
CA LYS A 29 -8.32 -2.09 46.30
C LYS A 29 -7.81 -2.25 44.86
N THR A 30 -8.73 -2.54 43.94
CA THR A 30 -8.43 -2.62 42.50
C THR A 30 -8.67 -1.29 41.80
N TYR A 31 -7.74 -0.89 40.92
CA TYR A 31 -7.91 0.29 40.07
C TYR A 31 -8.72 -0.10 38.82
N ARG A 32 -10.05 -0.13 38.98
CA ARG A 32 -11.03 -0.26 37.91
C ARG A 32 -12.11 0.80 38.12
N ASP A 33 -12.49 1.47 37.04
CA ASP A 33 -13.60 2.45 36.96
C ASP A 33 -13.69 3.41 38.18
N PRO A 34 -12.58 4.12 38.50
CA PRO A 34 -12.41 4.83 39.76
C PRO A 34 -13.32 6.07 39.87
N PRO A 35 -13.84 6.40 41.07
CA PRO A 35 -14.68 7.58 41.29
C PRO A 35 -14.00 8.91 40.91
N PRO A 36 -14.76 9.98 40.60
CA PRO A 36 -14.22 11.28 40.19
C PRO A 36 -13.16 11.88 41.13
N VAL A 37 -13.34 11.74 42.46
CA VAL A 37 -12.35 12.17 43.47
C VAL A 37 -11.00 11.46 43.31
N VAL A 38 -11.00 10.17 43.00
CA VAL A 38 -9.79 9.37 42.76
C VAL A 38 -9.11 9.80 41.46
N ILE A 39 -9.90 10.12 40.43
CA ILE A 39 -9.38 10.65 39.15
C ILE A 39 -8.73 12.02 39.36
N ALA A 40 -9.34 12.90 40.17
CA ALA A 40 -8.79 14.20 40.52
C ALA A 40 -7.46 14.07 41.30
N ALA A 41 -7.44 13.25 42.35
CA ALA A 41 -6.22 12.98 43.12
C ALA A 41 -5.11 12.36 42.26
N ARG A 42 -5.44 11.43 41.35
CA ARG A 42 -4.47 10.86 40.39
C ARG A 42 -3.88 11.92 39.45
N ARG A 43 -4.69 12.87 38.99
CA ARG A 43 -4.21 14.01 38.18
C ARG A 43 -3.25 14.89 38.99
N GLN A 44 -3.54 15.14 40.27
CA GLN A 44 -2.68 15.92 41.15
C GLN A 44 -1.32 15.22 41.43
N VAL A 45 -1.33 13.91 41.70
CA VAL A 45 -0.10 13.11 41.91
C VAL A 45 0.78 13.04 40.64
N LEU A 46 0.16 13.10 39.46
CA LEU A 46 0.85 13.13 38.17
C LEU A 46 1.17 14.53 37.64
N ALA A 47 0.78 15.61 38.34
CA ALA A 47 1.03 16.97 37.89
C ALA A 47 2.52 17.32 38.01
N ILE A 48 3.10 17.85 36.93
CA ILE A 48 4.49 18.34 36.94
C ILE A 48 4.53 19.69 37.70
N PRO A 49 5.37 19.84 38.74
CA PRO A 49 5.48 21.09 39.48
C PRO A 49 5.89 22.29 38.59
N PRO A 50 5.41 23.52 38.87
CA PRO A 50 5.67 24.68 38.01
C PRO A 50 7.16 24.98 37.75
N PHE A 51 8.02 24.65 38.71
CA PHE A 51 9.48 24.83 38.62
C PHE A 51 10.17 23.76 37.75
N GLU A 52 9.65 22.53 37.70
CA GLU A 52 10.14 21.46 36.81
C GLU A 52 9.56 21.56 35.40
N ARG A 53 8.37 22.18 35.23
CA ARG A 53 7.74 22.35 33.91
C ARG A 53 8.59 23.13 32.90
N LYS A 54 9.55 23.93 33.36
CA LYS A 54 10.55 24.65 32.53
C LYS A 54 11.45 23.73 31.68
N LEU A 55 11.58 22.45 32.05
CA LEU A 55 12.35 21.46 31.29
C LEU A 55 11.72 21.17 29.92
N LEU A 56 10.39 21.13 29.87
CA LEU A 56 9.62 20.92 28.64
C LEU A 56 9.68 22.16 27.72
N PRO A 57 9.59 22.01 26.38
CA PRO A 57 9.24 23.15 25.53
C PRO A 57 7.80 23.59 25.83
N HIS A 58 7.57 24.89 26.02
CA HIS A 58 6.23 25.40 26.27
C HIS A 58 5.35 25.23 25.01
N PRO A 59 4.06 24.84 25.10
CA PRO A 59 3.21 24.64 23.93
C PRO A 59 3.05 25.87 23.04
N SER A 60 3.13 27.08 23.60
CA SER A 60 3.05 28.35 22.87
C SER A 60 4.36 28.78 22.18
N LEU A 61 5.44 28.00 22.29
CA LEU A 61 6.72 28.30 21.65
C LEU A 61 6.56 28.23 20.11
N PRO A 62 7.13 29.17 19.32
CA PRO A 62 7.09 29.07 17.87
C PRO A 62 7.75 27.80 17.33
N ILE A 63 7.30 27.30 16.18
CA ILE A 63 7.86 26.10 15.56
C ILE A 63 9.35 26.25 15.25
N SER A 64 9.81 27.40 14.73
CA SER A 64 11.24 27.63 14.49
C SER A 64 12.07 27.49 15.79
N ARG A 65 11.60 28.08 16.89
CA ARG A 65 12.23 27.98 18.21
C ARG A 65 12.14 26.58 18.83
N LEU A 66 11.09 25.79 18.52
CA LEU A 66 11.08 24.36 18.85
C LEU A 66 12.20 23.63 18.09
N LEU A 67 12.38 23.91 16.79
CA LEU A 67 13.37 23.22 15.95
C LEU A 67 14.82 23.49 16.37
N GLU A 68 15.10 24.68 16.89
CA GLU A 68 16.37 25.06 17.52
C GLU A 68 16.62 24.39 18.88
N LYS A 69 15.58 24.17 19.71
CA LYS A 69 15.75 23.66 21.08
C LYS A 69 16.33 22.24 21.07
N LYS A 70 17.47 22.04 21.75
CA LYS A 70 17.98 20.69 22.04
C LYS A 70 17.05 20.01 23.05
N LEU A 71 16.63 18.78 22.75
CA LEU A 71 15.77 17.93 23.59
C LEU A 71 16.48 16.59 23.86
N PRO A 72 16.18 15.88 24.96
CA PRO A 72 16.78 14.58 25.26
C PRO A 72 16.43 13.53 24.20
N ALA A 73 17.31 12.53 24.00
CA ALA A 73 17.06 11.47 23.03
C ALA A 73 15.93 10.51 23.47
N GLN A 74 15.30 9.84 22.50
CA GLN A 74 14.41 8.70 22.75
C GLN A 74 14.91 7.49 21.94
N PRO A 75 15.37 6.40 22.58
CA PRO A 75 15.78 5.19 21.87
C PRO A 75 14.55 4.40 21.41
N ALA A 76 14.70 3.60 20.35
CA ALA A 76 13.61 2.76 19.84
C ALA A 76 13.28 1.53 20.71
N THR A 77 14.24 1.07 21.52
CA THR A 77 14.16 -0.19 22.28
C THR A 77 14.56 0.04 23.73
N LEU A 78 13.86 -0.63 24.67
CA LEU A 78 14.23 -0.73 26.08
C LEU A 78 14.39 -2.22 26.46
N THR A 79 15.32 -2.52 27.36
CA THR A 79 15.69 -3.90 27.69
C THR A 79 14.83 -4.49 28.81
N GLN A 80 14.00 -5.47 28.46
CA GLN A 80 13.48 -6.60 29.27
C GLN A 80 12.61 -6.34 30.53
N GLU A 81 12.70 -5.21 31.24
CA GLU A 81 11.94 -5.03 32.49
C GLU A 81 10.44 -4.80 32.31
N LYS A 82 9.62 -5.29 33.25
CA LYS A 82 8.16 -5.14 33.20
C LYS A 82 7.75 -3.77 33.74
N ALA A 83 6.75 -3.14 33.10
CA ALA A 83 6.21 -1.86 33.58
C ALA A 83 5.60 -1.90 35.00
N ALA A 84 5.29 -3.09 35.54
CA ALA A 84 4.88 -3.24 36.94
C ALA A 84 6.06 -3.28 37.92
N SER A 85 7.24 -3.79 37.54
CA SER A 85 8.41 -3.89 38.42
C SER A 85 9.17 -2.57 38.62
N THR A 86 8.87 -1.53 37.83
CA THR A 86 9.46 -0.19 38.03
C THR A 86 8.87 0.58 39.21
N PHE A 87 7.69 0.24 39.71
CA PHE A 87 7.03 1.04 40.75
C PHE A 87 7.50 0.66 42.15
N ALA A 88 8.00 1.64 42.90
CA ALA A 88 8.57 1.43 44.23
C ALA A 88 7.73 2.10 45.33
N ARG A 89 7.58 1.41 46.47
CA ARG A 89 6.93 1.94 47.69
C ARG A 89 7.78 2.95 48.48
N HIS A 90 9.03 3.18 48.05
CA HIS A 90 9.94 4.15 48.65
C HIS A 90 9.84 5.51 47.93
N PRO A 91 10.13 6.63 48.60
CA PRO A 91 10.19 7.94 47.94
C PRO A 91 11.31 8.02 46.89
N ALA A 92 11.21 9.03 46.03
CA ALA A 92 12.21 9.36 45.03
C ALA A 92 13.59 9.66 45.66
N THR A 93 14.67 9.43 44.89
CA THR A 93 16.05 9.77 45.25
C THR A 93 16.57 11.01 44.52
N GLU A 94 15.89 11.45 43.46
CA GLU A 94 16.27 12.61 42.65
C GLU A 94 15.04 13.40 42.18
N SER A 95 15.19 14.71 41.97
CA SER A 95 14.21 15.59 41.29
C SER A 95 14.54 15.69 39.81
N LEU A 96 13.55 16.06 38.98
CA LEU A 96 13.76 16.29 37.55
C LEU A 96 14.66 17.51 37.27
N GLN A 97 14.90 18.37 38.27
CA GLN A 97 15.86 19.48 38.19
C GLN A 97 17.33 19.07 38.37
N ALA A 98 17.64 17.79 38.63
CA ALA A 98 19.02 17.33 38.67
C ALA A 98 19.74 17.65 37.35
N VAL A 99 20.98 18.17 37.43
CA VAL A 99 21.69 18.79 36.29
C VAL A 99 21.79 17.88 35.07
N ASP A 100 21.96 16.57 35.28
CA ASP A 100 22.04 15.56 34.22
C ASP A 100 20.67 15.12 33.67
N PHE A 101 19.58 15.31 34.42
CA PHE A 101 18.25 14.81 34.07
C PHE A 101 17.68 15.48 32.82
N GLN A 102 17.97 16.77 32.59
CA GLN A 102 17.50 17.50 31.40
C GLN A 102 18.00 16.89 30.06
N TRP A 103 19.15 16.20 30.07
CA TRP A 103 19.74 15.55 28.89
C TRP A 103 19.54 14.03 28.87
N ARG A 104 19.03 13.46 29.98
CA ARG A 104 18.80 12.04 30.17
C ARG A 104 17.76 11.51 29.16
N PRO A 105 18.09 10.49 28.35
CA PRO A 105 17.15 9.96 27.37
C PRO A 105 15.84 9.50 28.01
N ILE A 106 14.71 9.79 27.38
CA ILE A 106 13.40 9.30 27.85
C ILE A 106 13.20 7.82 27.42
N PRO A 107 12.29 7.05 28.05
CA PRO A 107 11.98 5.70 27.59
C PRO A 107 11.26 5.69 26.22
N PRO A 108 11.24 4.57 25.47
CA PRO A 108 10.47 4.46 24.23
C PRO A 108 8.97 4.60 24.50
N SER A 109 8.20 5.22 23.58
CA SER A 109 6.79 5.55 23.80
C SER A 109 5.90 4.35 24.15
N GLY A 110 6.15 3.17 23.56
CA GLY A 110 5.44 1.94 23.93
C GLY A 110 5.68 1.49 25.38
N TYR A 111 6.85 1.81 25.95
CA TYR A 111 7.13 1.58 27.37
C TYR A 111 6.49 2.64 28.27
N ILE A 112 6.50 3.91 27.85
CA ILE A 112 5.78 4.99 28.55
C ILE A 112 4.29 4.64 28.67
N GLN A 113 3.66 4.15 27.58
CA GLN A 113 2.27 3.71 27.62
C GLN A 113 2.06 2.52 28.58
N ALA A 114 2.96 1.53 28.59
CA ALA A 114 2.89 0.40 29.53
C ALA A 114 2.98 0.86 31.00
N LEU A 115 3.84 1.85 31.30
CA LEU A 115 3.94 2.48 32.62
C LEU A 115 2.65 3.22 33.00
N ARG A 116 2.07 4.02 32.08
CA ARG A 116 0.80 4.75 32.33
C ARG A 116 -0.37 3.80 32.59
N ASN A 117 -0.41 2.66 31.90
CA ASN A 117 -1.41 1.61 32.11
C ASN A 117 -1.23 0.91 33.46
N ALA A 118 0.01 0.57 33.85
CA ALA A 118 0.30 -0.09 35.14
C ALA A 118 0.17 0.84 36.36
N PHE A 119 0.40 2.15 36.20
CA PHE A 119 0.45 3.12 37.29
C PHE A 119 -0.81 3.15 38.15
N GLY A 120 -2.01 2.98 37.58
CA GLY A 120 -3.27 3.04 38.33
C GLY A 120 -3.31 2.03 39.49
N GLN A 121 -3.02 0.76 39.19
CA GLN A 121 -2.95 -0.27 40.22
C GLN A 121 -1.71 -0.09 41.11
N ALA A 122 -0.54 0.22 40.54
CA ALA A 122 0.68 0.38 41.32
C ALA A 122 0.59 1.49 42.38
N TRP A 123 -0.14 2.58 42.08
CA TRP A 123 -0.44 3.65 43.03
C TRP A 123 -1.36 3.18 44.17
N PHE A 124 -2.42 2.43 43.86
CA PHE A 124 -3.25 1.75 44.86
C PHE A 124 -2.46 0.73 45.69
N ASP A 125 -1.47 0.06 45.10
CA ASP A 125 -0.56 -0.88 45.76
C ASP A 125 0.52 -0.18 46.62
N GLY A 126 0.53 1.16 46.70
CA GLY A 126 1.41 1.94 47.58
C GLY A 126 2.65 2.53 46.92
N ALA A 127 2.74 2.61 45.58
CA ALA A 127 3.88 3.21 44.90
C ALA A 127 4.02 4.72 45.18
N GLN A 128 5.25 5.16 45.44
CA GLN A 128 5.66 6.55 45.70
C GLN A 128 6.70 7.06 44.70
N SER A 129 7.37 6.18 43.95
CA SER A 129 8.35 6.55 42.92
C SER A 129 8.45 5.53 41.78
N VAL A 130 9.11 5.93 40.69
CA VAL A 130 9.41 5.11 39.51
C VAL A 130 10.91 4.84 39.46
N ILE A 131 11.33 3.58 39.55
CA ILE A 131 12.69 3.12 39.29
C ILE A 131 12.95 3.22 37.78
N ASP A 132 13.99 3.96 37.39
CA ASP A 132 14.53 3.89 36.03
C ASP A 132 15.78 3.02 36.04
N PHE A 133 15.59 1.73 35.73
CA PHE A 133 16.62 0.69 35.76
C PHE A 133 17.85 0.95 34.87
N ARG A 134 17.81 1.98 34.00
CA ARG A 134 18.99 2.43 33.24
C ARG A 134 20.03 3.16 34.11
N TYR A 135 19.65 3.62 35.31
CA TYR A 135 20.49 4.45 36.18
C TYR A 135 20.53 3.86 37.60
N LYS A 136 21.75 3.62 38.11
CA LYS A 136 21.96 2.93 39.39
C LYS A 136 21.38 3.73 40.55
N HIS A 137 20.52 3.10 41.36
CA HIS A 137 19.82 3.71 42.51
C HIS A 137 18.86 4.89 42.18
N SER A 138 18.53 5.09 40.90
CA SER A 138 17.54 6.07 40.46
C SER A 138 16.12 5.69 40.90
N ARG A 139 15.44 6.61 41.57
CA ARG A 139 13.99 6.59 41.81
C ARG A 139 13.45 8.00 41.56
N LEU A 140 12.60 8.12 40.55
CA LEU A 140 12.05 9.38 40.07
C LEU A 140 10.64 9.62 40.65
N PRO A 141 10.21 10.88 40.83
CA PRO A 141 8.85 11.21 41.29
C PRO A 141 7.78 10.73 40.31
N LEU A 142 6.58 10.41 40.80
CA LEU A 142 5.51 9.79 39.98
C LEU A 142 5.08 10.64 38.76
N HIS A 143 5.13 11.98 38.87
CA HIS A 143 4.85 12.89 37.76
C HIS A 143 5.87 12.79 36.61
N VAL A 144 6.99 12.06 36.76
CA VAL A 144 7.93 11.79 35.65
C VAL A 144 7.27 11.06 34.50
N LEU A 145 6.20 10.28 34.77
CA LEU A 145 5.39 9.66 33.72
C LEU A 145 4.73 10.69 32.81
N THR A 146 4.32 11.84 33.36
CA THR A 146 3.75 12.98 32.61
C THR A 146 4.86 13.74 31.88
N TYR A 147 6.02 13.93 32.50
CA TYR A 147 7.18 14.55 31.85
C TYR A 147 7.65 13.75 30.62
N TRP A 148 7.78 12.42 30.74
CA TRP A 148 8.17 11.57 29.62
C TRP A 148 7.12 11.56 28.50
N ASP A 149 5.83 11.65 28.85
CA ASP A 149 4.72 11.74 27.89
C ASP A 149 4.72 13.08 27.13
N GLU A 150 4.72 14.22 27.84
CA GLU A 150 4.81 15.55 27.23
C GLU A 150 6.11 15.73 26.41
N MET A 151 7.24 15.16 26.87
CA MET A 151 8.52 15.20 26.14
C MET A 151 8.52 14.29 24.90
N ALA A 152 7.87 13.11 24.95
CA ALA A 152 7.73 12.26 23.76
C ALA A 152 6.89 12.94 22.67
N VAL A 153 5.79 13.61 23.06
CA VAL A 153 4.96 14.42 22.13
C VAL A 153 5.77 15.58 21.55
N ALA A 154 6.59 16.27 22.35
CA ALA A 154 7.48 17.33 21.87
C ALA A 154 8.54 16.82 20.88
N LEU A 155 9.16 15.67 21.15
CA LEU A 155 10.14 15.03 20.27
C LEU A 155 9.51 14.55 18.95
N GLN A 156 8.31 13.97 19.00
CA GLN A 156 7.54 13.60 17.82
C GLN A 156 7.23 14.82 16.94
N ASN A 157 6.72 15.90 17.54
CA ASN A 157 6.45 17.16 16.85
C ASN A 157 7.73 17.76 16.24
N GLN A 158 8.82 17.85 17.02
CA GLN A 158 10.10 18.37 16.54
C GLN A 158 10.66 17.53 15.37
N SER A 159 10.49 16.20 15.40
CA SER A 159 10.88 15.29 14.32
C SER A 159 10.03 15.46 13.06
N ALA A 160 8.71 15.63 13.20
CA ALA A 160 7.79 15.91 12.10
C ALA A 160 8.10 17.27 11.44
N TRP A 161 8.23 18.33 12.24
CA TRP A 161 8.53 19.67 11.76
C TRP A 161 9.94 19.80 11.13
N ARG A 162 10.95 19.05 11.61
CA ARG A 162 12.26 18.99 10.91
C ARG A 162 12.14 18.39 9.51
N LYS A 163 11.33 17.34 9.33
CA LYS A 163 11.10 16.71 8.02
C LYS A 163 10.30 17.64 7.10
N ALA A 164 9.26 18.29 7.63
CA ALA A 164 8.42 19.25 6.92
C ALA A 164 9.23 20.46 6.42
N LEU A 165 10.05 21.07 7.28
CA LEU A 165 10.92 22.19 6.90
C LEU A 165 12.02 21.76 5.92
N GLY A 166 12.57 20.54 6.08
CA GLY A 166 13.52 19.96 5.13
C GLY A 166 12.94 19.81 3.72
N TRP A 167 11.72 19.26 3.62
CA TRP A 167 10.97 19.17 2.37
C TRP A 167 10.69 20.56 1.79
N ALA A 168 10.13 21.47 2.59
CA ALA A 168 9.76 22.81 2.15
C ALA A 168 10.96 23.60 1.59
N ARG A 169 12.13 23.53 2.24
CA ARG A 169 13.36 24.19 1.78
C ARG A 169 13.85 23.67 0.43
N VAL A 170 13.75 22.36 0.18
CA VAL A 170 14.09 21.78 -1.14
C VAL A 170 13.15 22.31 -2.22
N GLN A 171 11.83 22.31 -1.98
CA GLN A 171 10.87 22.78 -2.98
C GLN A 171 10.97 24.30 -3.21
N LEU A 172 11.16 25.10 -2.17
CA LEU A 172 11.35 26.56 -2.29
C LEU A 172 12.63 26.90 -3.09
N ALA A 173 13.72 26.16 -2.88
CA ALA A 173 14.95 26.30 -3.67
C ALA A 173 14.74 25.92 -5.15
N MET A 174 13.94 24.88 -5.44
CA MET A 174 13.60 24.48 -6.80
C MET A 174 12.61 25.46 -7.50
N LEU A 175 11.71 26.09 -6.75
CA LEU A 175 10.75 27.08 -7.26
C LEU A 175 11.36 28.48 -7.45
N ALA A 176 12.50 28.77 -6.82
CA ALA A 176 13.15 30.10 -6.77
C ALA A 176 12.25 31.25 -6.25
N ASP A 177 11.16 30.93 -5.56
CA ASP A 177 10.16 31.90 -5.09
C ASP A 177 10.49 32.40 -3.67
N THR A 178 11.33 33.43 -3.60
CA THR A 178 11.75 34.06 -2.33
C THR A 178 10.60 34.71 -1.55
N ASN A 179 9.54 35.11 -2.24
CA ASN A 179 8.35 35.71 -1.64
C ASN A 179 7.51 34.65 -0.92
N LEU A 180 7.32 33.49 -1.55
CA LEU A 180 6.70 32.31 -0.94
C LEU A 180 7.57 31.75 0.20
N ALA A 181 8.90 31.75 0.06
CA ALA A 181 9.81 31.33 1.12
C ALA A 181 9.64 32.18 2.40
N GLY A 182 9.73 33.51 2.28
CA GLY A 182 9.54 34.41 3.43
C GLY A 182 8.14 34.33 4.06
N LYS A 183 7.10 34.01 3.27
CA LYS A 183 5.75 33.72 3.80
C LYS A 183 5.69 32.42 4.59
N VAL A 184 6.38 31.36 4.16
CA VAL A 184 6.43 30.06 4.85
C VAL A 184 7.24 30.18 6.15
N GLU A 185 8.41 30.80 6.11
CA GLU A 185 9.25 31.01 7.31
C GLU A 185 8.55 31.94 8.32
N GLY A 186 7.94 33.05 7.86
CA GLY A 186 7.16 33.96 8.72
C GLY A 186 5.90 33.34 9.36
N VAL A 187 5.40 32.21 8.87
CA VAL A 187 4.38 31.41 9.58
C VAL A 187 5.04 30.55 10.67
N LEU A 188 6.16 29.89 10.38
CA LEU A 188 6.89 29.02 11.32
C LEU A 188 7.51 29.78 12.50
N ASP A 189 7.84 31.07 12.32
CA ASP A 189 8.37 31.96 13.36
C ASP A 189 7.33 32.50 14.34
N VAL A 190 6.04 32.39 14.03
CA VAL A 190 4.93 32.93 14.87
C VAL A 190 4.00 31.82 15.36
N MET A 191 3.80 30.77 14.57
CA MET A 191 2.86 29.69 14.89
C MET A 191 3.41 28.79 16.02
N ALA A 192 2.64 28.70 17.10
CA ALA A 192 2.93 27.83 18.24
C ALA A 192 2.86 26.34 17.86
N TRP A 193 3.84 25.54 18.31
CA TRP A 193 3.93 24.12 17.92
C TRP A 193 2.92 23.20 18.63
N GLY A 194 2.54 23.53 19.88
CA GLY A 194 1.80 22.63 20.77
C GLY A 194 0.42 23.14 21.19
N LEU A 195 -0.05 24.24 20.58
CA LEU A 195 -1.43 24.69 20.72
C LEU A 195 -2.31 24.04 19.63
N GLY A 196 -3.62 24.03 19.83
CA GLY A 196 -4.56 23.57 18.80
C GLY A 196 -4.58 24.51 17.59
N LEU A 197 -4.68 23.94 16.40
CA LEU A 197 -4.97 24.67 15.17
C LEU A 197 -6.46 25.06 15.20
N ARG A 198 -6.75 26.34 15.01
CA ARG A 198 -8.08 26.95 14.99
C ARG A 198 -8.10 28.00 13.88
N ALA A 199 -8.25 27.50 12.67
CA ALA A 199 -8.18 28.29 11.44
C ALA A 199 -9.41 28.00 10.58
N LEU A 200 -9.92 29.02 9.90
CA LEU A 200 -10.97 28.88 8.87
C LEU A 200 -12.17 28.02 9.34
N GLY A 201 -12.68 28.28 10.55
CA GLY A 201 -13.86 27.62 11.12
C GLY A 201 -13.64 26.22 11.71
N ALA A 202 -12.55 25.53 11.36
CA ALA A 202 -12.25 24.18 11.84
C ALA A 202 -11.20 24.15 12.96
N SER A 203 -11.11 23.03 13.67
CA SER A 203 -10.11 22.82 14.74
C SER A 203 -9.41 21.47 14.63
N ALA A 204 -8.08 21.49 14.62
CA ALA A 204 -7.23 20.31 14.44
C ALA A 204 -5.97 20.40 15.32
N SER A 205 -5.05 19.44 15.17
CA SER A 205 -3.69 19.56 15.71
C SER A 205 -2.79 20.33 14.73
N VAL A 206 -1.85 21.13 15.25
CA VAL A 206 -0.92 21.91 14.42
C VAL A 206 -0.03 21.01 13.56
N ASP A 207 0.30 19.78 13.99
CA ASP A 207 1.10 18.85 13.20
C ASP A 207 0.40 18.35 11.91
N SER A 208 -0.93 18.46 11.78
CA SER A 208 -1.61 18.20 10.49
C SER A 208 -1.10 19.11 9.36
N LEU A 209 -0.61 20.31 9.66
CA LEU A 209 0.01 21.21 8.67
C LEU A 209 1.32 20.65 8.08
N THR A 210 1.99 19.70 8.75
CA THR A 210 3.15 19.01 8.17
C THR A 210 2.78 18.15 6.95
N LYS A 211 1.51 17.75 6.81
CA LYS A 211 1.00 16.99 5.65
C LYS A 211 1.03 17.82 4.37
N LEU A 212 0.77 19.14 4.46
CA LEU A 212 0.93 20.07 3.34
C LEU A 212 2.41 20.16 2.92
N LEU A 213 3.31 20.35 3.89
CA LEU A 213 4.76 20.43 3.70
C LEU A 213 5.45 19.05 3.53
N SER A 214 4.85 18.15 2.74
CA SER A 214 5.37 16.79 2.52
C SER A 214 4.78 16.15 1.25
N ASP A 215 5.12 14.88 1.00
CA ASP A 215 4.44 14.02 0.01
C ASP A 215 3.34 13.11 0.64
N GLN A 216 2.71 13.55 1.74
CA GLN A 216 1.58 12.85 2.34
C GLN A 216 0.22 13.30 1.78
N TRP A 217 -0.80 12.47 1.99
CA TRP A 217 -2.20 12.79 1.68
C TRP A 217 -2.71 13.90 2.60
N LEU A 218 -3.66 14.70 2.10
CA LEU A 218 -4.39 15.66 2.93
C LEU A 218 -5.59 14.97 3.60
N ASP A 219 -5.84 15.33 4.85
CA ASP A 219 -6.93 14.84 5.68
C ASP A 219 -8.18 15.73 5.56
N ASP A 220 -9.26 15.29 6.20
CA ASP A 220 -10.54 15.98 6.20
C ASP A 220 -10.40 17.40 6.81
N ASP A 221 -9.61 17.57 7.89
CA ASP A 221 -9.35 18.86 8.55
C ASP A 221 -8.77 19.92 7.61
N ILE A 222 -7.68 19.59 6.90
CA ILE A 222 -7.02 20.53 5.98
C ILE A 222 -7.92 20.85 4.78
N ILE A 223 -8.72 19.88 4.32
CA ILE A 223 -9.66 20.09 3.20
C ILE A 223 -10.84 20.96 3.63
N ASP A 224 -11.35 20.83 4.86
CA ASP A 224 -12.45 21.66 5.37
C ASP A 224 -12.01 23.12 5.58
N MET A 225 -10.78 23.32 6.09
CA MET A 225 -10.17 24.66 6.20
C MET A 225 -10.02 25.31 4.82
N LEU A 226 -9.50 24.59 3.83
CA LEU A 226 -9.32 25.13 2.47
C LEU A 226 -10.66 25.36 1.75
N ALA A 227 -11.66 24.50 1.95
CA ALA A 227 -13.02 24.74 1.47
C ALA A 227 -13.62 26.01 2.08
N THR A 228 -13.31 26.29 3.35
CA THR A 228 -13.78 27.50 4.05
C THR A 228 -13.04 28.77 3.60
N ASP A 229 -11.73 28.71 3.27
CA ASP A 229 -11.04 29.83 2.60
C ASP A 229 -11.70 30.18 1.26
N LEU A 230 -11.98 29.16 0.44
CA LEU A 230 -12.66 29.35 -0.85
C LEU A 230 -14.11 29.83 -0.69
N ALA A 231 -14.83 29.40 0.36
CA ALA A 231 -16.16 29.92 0.68
C ALA A 231 -16.13 31.39 1.10
N ASN A 232 -15.15 31.80 1.92
CA ASN A 232 -14.97 33.18 2.35
C ASN A 232 -14.49 34.11 1.22
N ARG A 233 -13.76 33.56 0.23
CA ARG A 233 -13.28 34.29 -0.96
C ARG A 233 -14.26 34.28 -2.13
N ALA A 234 -15.32 33.47 -2.08
CA ALA A 234 -16.28 33.32 -3.18
C ALA A 234 -16.98 34.67 -3.50
N PRO A 235 -16.88 35.18 -4.74
CA PRO A 235 -17.44 36.48 -5.08
C PRO A 235 -18.98 36.43 -5.06
N VAL A 236 -19.60 37.12 -4.10
CA VAL A 236 -21.05 37.10 -3.83
C VAL A 236 -21.90 37.37 -5.09
N GLN A 237 -21.43 38.23 -5.99
CA GLN A 237 -22.12 38.59 -7.23
C GLN A 237 -22.11 37.49 -8.32
N SER A 238 -21.34 36.41 -8.14
CA SER A 238 -21.21 35.33 -9.14
C SER A 238 -22.30 34.26 -9.10
N GLY A 239 -23.17 34.29 -8.08
CA GLY A 239 -24.11 33.20 -7.79
C GLY A 239 -23.42 31.86 -7.47
N SER A 240 -22.11 31.85 -7.22
CA SER A 240 -21.34 30.64 -6.94
C SER A 240 -20.96 30.58 -5.46
N ALA A 241 -21.24 29.45 -4.81
CA ALA A 241 -20.90 29.19 -3.42
C ALA A 241 -20.05 27.93 -3.27
N VAL A 242 -19.28 27.86 -2.19
CA VAL A 242 -18.53 26.67 -1.79
C VAL A 242 -19.13 26.13 -0.50
N ALA A 243 -19.34 24.82 -0.43
CA ALA A 243 -19.75 24.12 0.80
C ALA A 243 -18.56 23.37 1.42
N THR A 244 -18.56 23.32 2.74
CA THR A 244 -17.61 22.57 3.58
C THR A 244 -18.02 21.10 3.72
N LEU A 245 -17.16 20.26 4.29
CA LEU A 245 -17.44 18.82 4.50
C LEU A 245 -18.66 18.60 5.42
N ALA A 246 -18.98 19.56 6.29
CA ALA A 246 -20.22 19.55 7.08
C ALA A 246 -21.48 19.37 6.21
N PHE A 247 -21.54 19.98 5.02
CA PHE A 247 -22.64 19.80 4.07
C PHE A 247 -22.76 18.34 3.60
N VAL A 248 -21.62 17.73 3.25
CA VAL A 248 -21.54 16.32 2.85
C VAL A 248 -21.95 15.38 3.98
N HIS A 249 -21.45 15.61 5.19
CA HIS A 249 -21.75 14.80 6.36
C HIS A 249 -23.23 14.86 6.75
N VAL A 250 -23.85 16.05 6.74
CA VAL A 250 -25.29 16.20 7.03
C VAL A 250 -26.15 15.58 5.93
N ILE A 251 -25.81 15.72 4.64
CA ILE A 251 -26.53 15.02 3.57
C ILE A 251 -26.46 13.49 3.75
N MET A 252 -25.29 12.95 4.10
CA MET A 252 -25.14 11.51 4.32
C MET A 252 -25.85 11.02 5.59
N ALA A 253 -25.97 11.85 6.64
CA ALA A 253 -26.69 11.53 7.86
C ALA A 253 -28.22 11.53 7.68
N CYS A 254 -28.77 12.55 6.99
CA CYS A 254 -30.22 12.73 6.84
C CYS A 254 -30.81 12.00 5.61
N TYR A 255 -30.02 11.81 4.54
CA TYR A 255 -30.49 11.28 3.25
C TYR A 255 -29.62 10.16 2.67
N GLY A 256 -28.57 9.73 3.39
CA GLY A 256 -27.74 8.59 2.99
C GLY A 256 -28.48 7.24 3.01
N PRO A 257 -27.87 6.17 2.46
CA PRO A 257 -28.46 4.83 2.50
C PRO A 257 -28.54 4.24 3.92
N ASP A 258 -27.73 4.77 4.84
CA ASP A 258 -27.61 4.36 6.24
C ASP A 258 -28.21 5.42 7.18
N ALA A 259 -29.08 6.30 6.66
CA ALA A 259 -29.65 7.45 7.37
C ALA A 259 -30.53 7.03 8.56
N THR A 260 -30.26 7.61 9.73
CA THR A 260 -31.21 7.62 10.85
C THR A 260 -32.31 8.63 10.56
N LYS A 261 -33.42 8.60 11.33
CA LYS A 261 -34.51 9.59 11.20
C LYS A 261 -34.15 10.97 11.79
N ALA A 262 -32.97 11.48 11.47
CA ALA A 262 -32.55 12.83 11.84
C ALA A 262 -33.30 13.85 10.97
N GLU A 263 -33.88 14.87 11.59
CA GLU A 263 -34.54 15.96 10.87
C GLU A 263 -33.53 16.79 10.05
N PRO A 264 -33.96 17.49 8.98
CA PRO A 264 -33.08 18.35 8.20
C PRO A 264 -32.50 19.45 9.09
N THR A 265 -31.18 19.49 9.26
CA THR A 265 -30.56 20.53 10.09
C THR A 265 -30.60 21.89 9.39
N SER A 266 -30.56 22.96 10.19
CA SER A 266 -30.58 24.35 9.72
C SER A 266 -29.47 24.70 8.71
N LEU A 267 -28.41 23.89 8.61
CA LEU A 267 -27.39 24.01 7.55
C LEU A 267 -27.98 23.75 6.15
N LEU A 268 -28.76 22.68 6.00
CA LEU A 268 -29.38 22.33 4.71
C LEU A 268 -30.54 23.25 4.35
N GLU A 269 -31.24 23.80 5.35
CA GLU A 269 -32.25 24.84 5.15
C GLU A 269 -31.61 26.15 4.67
N ARG A 270 -30.52 26.60 5.29
CA ARG A 270 -29.76 27.77 4.80
C ARG A 270 -29.28 27.61 3.35
N TYR A 271 -28.92 26.39 2.92
CA TYR A 271 -28.60 26.14 1.50
C TYR A 271 -29.84 26.06 0.61
N ARG A 272 -30.99 25.56 1.09
CA ARG A 272 -32.28 25.62 0.36
C ARG A 272 -32.68 27.08 0.12
N ASP A 273 -32.71 27.88 1.18
CA ASP A 273 -33.24 29.24 1.14
C ASP A 273 -32.37 30.15 0.27
N ARG A 274 -31.04 29.98 0.34
CA ARG A 274 -30.08 30.64 -0.57
C ARG A 274 -30.14 30.21 -2.04
N VAL A 275 -30.84 29.11 -2.36
CA VAL A 275 -31.12 28.72 -3.75
C VAL A 275 -32.48 29.27 -4.20
N LEU A 276 -33.43 29.39 -3.27
CA LEU A 276 -34.75 29.98 -3.52
C LEU A 276 -34.71 31.51 -3.66
N ASP A 277 -33.81 32.20 -2.94
CA ASP A 277 -33.56 33.64 -3.07
C ASP A 277 -32.68 34.02 -4.28
N GLY A 278 -32.11 33.02 -4.97
CA GLY A 278 -31.24 33.20 -6.14
C GLY A 278 -29.78 33.56 -5.83
N SER A 279 -29.37 33.67 -4.57
CA SER A 279 -27.98 33.98 -4.17
C SER A 279 -26.99 32.84 -4.45
N VAL A 280 -27.48 31.62 -4.70
CA VAL A 280 -26.70 30.44 -5.08
C VAL A 280 -27.31 29.75 -6.30
N VAL A 281 -26.70 29.99 -7.45
CA VAL A 281 -26.98 29.33 -8.75
C VAL A 281 -26.07 28.11 -8.95
N ARG A 282 -24.87 28.10 -8.35
CA ARG A 282 -23.91 26.98 -8.38
C ARG A 282 -23.32 26.71 -7.01
N LEU A 283 -23.34 25.45 -6.57
CA LEU A 283 -22.72 25.00 -5.33
C LEU A 283 -21.61 23.99 -5.61
N TYR A 284 -20.39 24.34 -5.23
CA TYR A 284 -19.18 23.52 -5.34
C TYR A 284 -18.82 22.94 -3.97
N PHE A 285 -18.35 21.70 -3.88
CA PHE A 285 -17.84 21.15 -2.63
C PHE A 285 -16.87 19.97 -2.84
N PRO A 286 -15.88 19.77 -1.94
CA PRO A 286 -15.08 18.55 -1.92
C PRO A 286 -15.85 17.41 -1.25
N ALA A 287 -15.57 16.17 -1.64
CA ALA A 287 -16.05 14.97 -0.95
C ALA A 287 -14.99 13.86 -0.99
N ASN A 288 -14.88 13.10 0.11
CA ASN A 288 -13.98 11.96 0.23
C ASN A 288 -14.72 10.68 -0.17
N LEU A 289 -14.32 10.04 -1.27
CA LEU A 289 -14.92 8.80 -1.75
C LEU A 289 -14.24 7.60 -1.08
N ASN A 290 -15.02 6.75 -0.43
CA ASN A 290 -14.55 5.52 0.26
C ASN A 290 -13.40 5.76 1.26
N ASN A 291 -13.28 6.98 1.78
CA ASN A 291 -12.17 7.48 2.59
C ASN A 291 -10.79 7.31 1.91
N ASN A 292 -10.75 7.26 0.57
CA ASN A 292 -9.54 7.02 -0.21
C ASN A 292 -9.40 7.85 -1.50
N HIS A 293 -10.29 8.81 -1.79
CA HIS A 293 -10.12 9.70 -2.94
C HIS A 293 -10.93 10.99 -2.82
N TRP A 294 -10.24 12.13 -2.78
CA TRP A 294 -10.87 13.46 -2.83
C TRP A 294 -11.34 13.83 -4.24
N VAL A 295 -12.58 14.29 -4.37
CA VAL A 295 -13.15 14.78 -5.63
C VAL A 295 -13.97 16.06 -5.43
N THR A 296 -14.14 16.84 -6.49
CA THR A 296 -15.02 18.01 -6.51
C THR A 296 -16.38 17.66 -7.10
N PHE A 297 -17.45 18.05 -6.40
CA PHE A 297 -18.82 18.10 -6.92
C PHE A 297 -19.21 19.52 -7.33
N LEU A 298 -20.12 19.61 -8.31
CA LEU A 298 -20.86 20.82 -8.64
C LEU A 298 -22.35 20.46 -8.76
N VAL A 299 -23.20 21.21 -8.07
CA VAL A 299 -24.65 21.30 -8.35
C VAL A 299 -24.91 22.63 -9.05
N ASP A 300 -25.40 22.58 -10.27
CA ASP A 300 -25.86 23.74 -11.05
C ASP A 300 -27.40 23.77 -10.97
N PHE A 301 -27.95 24.73 -10.21
CA PHE A 301 -29.38 24.80 -9.90
C PHE A 301 -30.23 25.34 -11.05
N GLU A 302 -29.64 26.17 -11.92
CA GLU A 302 -30.25 26.68 -13.15
C GLU A 302 -30.45 25.53 -14.17
N LYS A 303 -29.36 24.81 -14.49
CA LYS A 303 -29.42 23.66 -15.41
C LYS A 303 -30.13 22.46 -14.78
N ARG A 304 -30.18 22.41 -13.43
CA ARG A 304 -30.59 21.28 -12.59
C ARG A 304 -29.73 20.04 -12.88
N THR A 305 -28.41 20.21 -12.84
CA THR A 305 -27.43 19.15 -13.11
C THR A 305 -26.45 18.96 -11.97
N ILE A 306 -26.03 17.71 -11.75
CA ILE A 306 -25.01 17.31 -10.77
C ILE A 306 -23.82 16.77 -11.55
N SER A 307 -22.66 17.40 -11.38
CA SER A 307 -21.39 16.87 -11.87
C SER A 307 -20.83 15.84 -10.88
N TYR A 308 -20.18 14.80 -11.42
CA TYR A 308 -19.65 13.61 -10.72
C TYR A 308 -20.72 12.57 -10.29
N ALA A 309 -20.33 11.28 -10.21
CA ALA A 309 -21.20 10.14 -9.91
C ALA A 309 -20.60 9.20 -8.83
N ALA A 310 -21.20 9.16 -7.63
CA ALA A 310 -20.81 8.26 -6.52
C ALA A 310 -21.98 8.02 -5.53
N ARG A 311 -21.78 7.25 -4.45
CA ARG A 311 -22.81 6.95 -3.42
C ARG A 311 -23.53 8.21 -2.90
N ILE A 312 -22.78 9.29 -2.66
CA ILE A 312 -23.28 10.59 -2.21
C ILE A 312 -24.38 11.18 -3.11
N VAL A 313 -24.35 10.90 -4.43
CA VAL A 313 -25.35 11.41 -5.38
C VAL A 313 -26.77 10.92 -5.04
N LYS A 314 -26.92 9.75 -4.39
CA LYS A 314 -28.23 9.28 -3.94
C LYS A 314 -28.81 10.17 -2.83
N GLY A 315 -28.01 10.49 -1.81
CA GLY A 315 -28.43 11.37 -0.72
C GLY A 315 -28.60 12.82 -1.17
N LEU A 316 -27.66 13.31 -1.99
CA LEU A 316 -27.74 14.63 -2.62
C LEU A 316 -29.01 14.79 -3.48
N THR A 317 -29.33 13.81 -4.33
CA THR A 317 -30.55 13.84 -5.15
C THR A 317 -31.82 13.70 -4.29
N ALA A 318 -31.78 12.95 -3.19
CA ALA A 318 -32.89 12.85 -2.26
C ALA A 318 -33.15 14.16 -1.52
N TRP A 319 -32.09 14.83 -1.01
CA TRP A 319 -32.18 16.17 -0.43
C TRP A 319 -32.70 17.19 -1.47
N LEU A 320 -32.10 17.25 -2.66
CA LEU A 320 -32.52 18.19 -3.72
C LEU A 320 -34.00 18.00 -4.11
N LYS A 321 -34.49 16.75 -4.14
CA LYS A 321 -35.92 16.46 -4.39
C LYS A 321 -36.83 16.89 -3.23
N ALA A 322 -36.36 16.81 -1.99
CA ALA A 322 -37.12 17.20 -0.80
C ALA A 322 -37.13 18.73 -0.59
N ALA A 323 -36.00 19.40 -0.85
CA ALA A 323 -35.81 20.82 -0.61
C ALA A 323 -36.25 21.72 -1.77
N LEU A 324 -36.19 21.25 -3.03
CA LEU A 324 -36.43 22.07 -4.22
C LEU A 324 -37.44 21.41 -5.18
N SER A 325 -38.64 21.99 -5.27
CA SER A 325 -39.69 21.54 -6.18
C SER A 325 -39.25 21.56 -7.67
N GLY A 326 -39.94 20.79 -8.52
CA GLY A 326 -39.73 20.74 -9.96
C GLY A 326 -39.05 19.46 -10.48
N ARG A 327 -38.47 19.52 -11.69
CA ARG A 327 -37.87 18.35 -12.36
C ARG A 327 -36.69 17.75 -11.58
N PRO A 328 -36.48 16.41 -11.63
CA PRO A 328 -35.29 15.79 -11.03
C PRO A 328 -33.99 16.42 -11.54
N PHE A 329 -32.95 16.41 -10.70
CA PHE A 329 -31.61 16.82 -11.11
C PHE A 329 -30.93 15.68 -11.89
N GLU A 330 -30.26 16.01 -12.98
CA GLU A 330 -29.60 15.03 -13.85
C GLU A 330 -28.10 14.90 -13.52
N ALA A 331 -27.63 13.66 -13.33
CA ALA A 331 -26.21 13.38 -13.07
C ALA A 331 -25.44 13.31 -14.40
N VAL A 332 -24.71 14.38 -14.73
CA VAL A 332 -24.10 14.59 -16.06
C VAL A 332 -22.65 14.07 -16.17
N GLY A 333 -22.11 13.46 -15.11
CA GLY A 333 -20.74 12.93 -15.10
C GLY A 333 -19.68 14.02 -14.83
N PRO A 334 -18.40 13.78 -15.15
CA PRO A 334 -17.30 14.71 -14.86
C PRO A 334 -17.26 15.86 -15.90
N VAL A 335 -18.18 16.82 -15.78
CA VAL A 335 -18.27 17.99 -16.66
C VAL A 335 -17.35 19.14 -16.21
N LEU A 336 -16.90 19.12 -14.95
CA LEU A 336 -15.92 20.08 -14.44
C LEU A 336 -14.54 19.87 -15.09
N THR A 337 -14.02 20.91 -15.75
CA THR A 337 -12.60 20.98 -16.11
C THR A 337 -11.76 20.98 -14.84
N CYS A 338 -10.87 20.01 -14.68
CA CYS A 338 -10.01 19.83 -13.51
C CYS A 338 -8.54 19.61 -13.92
N GLY A 339 -7.63 19.67 -12.95
CA GLY A 339 -6.20 19.50 -13.18
C GLY A 339 -5.78 18.03 -13.41
N TYR A 340 -4.75 17.81 -14.24
CA TYR A 340 -4.29 16.45 -14.55
C TYR A 340 -3.36 15.89 -13.46
N GLN A 341 -3.89 15.00 -12.62
CA GLN A 341 -3.15 14.30 -11.58
C GLN A 341 -2.38 13.08 -12.15
N GLN A 342 -1.11 12.92 -11.75
CA GLN A 342 -0.25 11.78 -12.14
C GLN A 342 0.21 10.89 -10.97
N ASP A 343 -0.05 11.29 -9.73
CA ASP A 343 0.27 10.52 -8.52
C ASP A 343 -1.02 10.05 -7.80
N VAL A 344 -0.88 9.38 -6.66
CA VAL A 344 -2.03 8.95 -5.83
C VAL A 344 -2.32 9.89 -4.65
N ILE A 345 -1.47 10.90 -4.40
CA ILE A 345 -1.48 11.70 -3.16
C ILE A 345 -2.14 13.07 -3.34
N SER A 346 -2.21 13.58 -4.57
CA SER A 346 -2.57 14.98 -4.86
C SER A 346 -4.07 15.23 -5.05
N CYS A 347 -4.92 14.23 -4.85
CA CYS A 347 -6.36 14.36 -5.09
C CYS A 347 -7.01 15.49 -4.27
N GLY A 348 -6.61 15.68 -3.01
CA GLY A 348 -7.10 16.79 -2.18
C GLY A 348 -6.70 18.16 -2.73
N ILE A 349 -5.45 18.29 -3.20
CA ILE A 349 -4.93 19.53 -3.81
C ILE A 349 -5.66 19.82 -5.11
N CYS A 350 -5.86 18.80 -5.96
CA CYS A 350 -6.58 18.94 -7.23
C CYS A 350 -8.07 19.28 -7.00
N ALA A 351 -8.71 18.70 -5.99
CA ALA A 351 -10.10 18.99 -5.66
C ALA A 351 -10.30 20.45 -5.18
N ILE A 352 -9.45 20.93 -4.26
CA ILE A 352 -9.47 22.33 -3.80
C ILE A 352 -9.13 23.29 -4.95
N ASN A 353 -8.08 23.02 -5.73
CA ASN A 353 -7.72 23.84 -6.88
C ASN A 353 -8.83 23.87 -7.97
N THR A 354 -9.54 22.75 -8.19
CA THR A 354 -10.67 22.73 -9.14
C THR A 354 -11.79 23.66 -8.66
N ILE A 355 -12.10 23.70 -7.36
CA ILE A 355 -13.06 24.69 -6.82
C ILE A 355 -12.51 26.11 -7.02
N ALA A 356 -11.24 26.36 -6.68
CA ALA A 356 -10.61 27.67 -6.82
C ALA A 356 -10.62 28.18 -8.28
N HIS A 357 -10.37 27.32 -9.25
CA HIS A 357 -10.46 27.66 -10.68
C HIS A 357 -11.87 28.11 -11.09
N HIS A 358 -12.90 27.33 -10.74
CA HIS A 358 -14.28 27.62 -11.16
C HIS A 358 -14.96 28.75 -10.35
N VAL A 359 -14.47 29.06 -9.14
CA VAL A 359 -15.06 30.09 -8.26
C VAL A 359 -14.27 31.40 -8.25
N LEU A 360 -12.94 31.35 -8.39
CA LEU A 360 -12.04 32.52 -8.27
C LEU A 360 -11.25 32.83 -9.56
N GLY A 361 -11.21 31.90 -10.52
CA GLY A 361 -10.42 32.05 -11.76
C GLY A 361 -8.95 31.62 -11.64
N ASP A 362 -8.56 30.98 -10.54
CA ASP A 362 -7.19 30.47 -10.32
C ASP A 362 -6.76 29.50 -11.44
N GLN A 363 -5.44 29.37 -11.69
CA GLN A 363 -4.94 28.45 -12.72
C GLN A 363 -5.15 26.97 -12.31
N LEU A 364 -5.54 26.12 -13.28
CA LEU A 364 -5.75 24.70 -13.05
C LEU A 364 -4.45 23.96 -12.68
N PHE A 365 -4.59 23.01 -11.77
CA PHE A 365 -3.52 22.16 -11.27
C PHE A 365 -2.83 21.40 -12.42
N THR A 366 -1.50 21.47 -12.41
CA THR A 366 -0.61 20.61 -13.16
C THR A 366 0.39 19.95 -12.21
N PRO A 367 1.02 18.81 -12.57
CA PRO A 367 1.98 18.13 -11.71
C PRO A 367 3.14 19.01 -11.24
N SER A 368 3.55 20.01 -12.02
CA SER A 368 4.60 20.99 -11.71
C SER A 368 4.14 22.17 -10.83
N THR A 369 2.85 22.30 -10.54
CA THR A 369 2.29 23.29 -9.59
C THR A 369 2.02 22.70 -8.20
N ARG A 370 2.20 21.37 -8.04
CA ARG A 370 1.85 20.60 -6.84
C ARG A 370 2.54 21.13 -5.57
N GLU A 371 3.85 21.39 -5.67
CA GLU A 371 4.69 21.88 -4.57
C GLU A 371 4.33 23.33 -4.20
N ARG A 372 4.12 24.17 -5.22
CA ARG A 372 3.70 25.57 -5.07
C ARG A 372 2.37 25.65 -4.31
N LEU A 373 1.35 24.93 -4.78
CA LEU A 373 0.02 24.92 -4.15
C LEU A 373 0.07 24.39 -2.71
N ARG A 374 0.87 23.37 -2.42
CA ARG A 374 1.11 22.89 -1.03
C ARG A 374 1.65 23.98 -0.11
N LEU A 375 2.65 24.73 -0.56
CA LEU A 375 3.27 25.82 0.18
C LEU A 375 2.31 27.01 0.35
N GLU A 376 1.56 27.36 -0.69
CA GLU A 376 0.56 28.44 -0.67
C GLU A 376 -0.62 28.11 0.25
N TYR A 377 -1.13 26.88 0.23
CA TYR A 377 -2.17 26.39 1.14
C TYR A 377 -1.69 26.37 2.61
N PHE A 378 -0.43 25.99 2.86
CA PHE A 378 0.17 26.11 4.20
C PHE A 378 0.18 27.56 4.70
N VAL A 379 0.56 28.50 3.83
CA VAL A 379 0.56 29.94 4.16
C VAL A 379 -0.84 30.48 4.42
N ILE A 380 -1.86 30.03 3.68
CA ILE A 380 -3.26 30.43 3.90
C ILE A 380 -3.74 30.02 5.30
N ILE A 381 -3.64 28.74 5.64
CA ILE A 381 -4.12 28.23 6.94
C ILE A 381 -3.28 28.81 8.09
N GLY A 382 -1.95 28.85 7.93
CA GLY A 382 -1.04 29.42 8.93
C GLY A 382 -1.31 30.90 9.22
N LYS A 383 -1.63 31.70 8.21
CA LYS A 383 -2.05 33.10 8.41
C LYS A 383 -3.38 33.23 9.12
N SER A 384 -4.36 32.36 8.83
CA SER A 384 -5.64 32.35 9.54
C SER A 384 -5.46 32.01 11.03
N GLN A 385 -4.65 31.00 11.36
CA GLN A 385 -4.27 30.66 12.73
C GLN A 385 -3.64 31.85 13.47
N ILE A 386 -2.70 32.56 12.83
CA ILE A 386 -2.02 33.72 13.41
C ILE A 386 -3.00 34.90 13.60
N ALA A 387 -3.94 35.11 12.67
CA ALA A 387 -4.97 36.13 12.81
C ALA A 387 -5.95 35.82 13.96
N TRP A 388 -6.41 34.57 14.05
CA TRP A 388 -7.29 34.11 15.13
C TRP A 388 -6.62 34.27 16.51
N GLY A 389 -5.36 33.84 16.65
CA GLY A 389 -4.60 34.01 17.89
C GLY A 389 -4.39 35.47 18.28
N ARG A 390 -4.21 36.38 17.31
CA ARG A 390 -4.13 37.83 17.58
C ARG A 390 -5.45 38.41 18.05
N GLY A 391 -6.58 38.00 17.46
CA GLY A 391 -7.92 38.42 17.88
C GLY A 391 -8.19 38.11 19.35
N GLN A 392 -7.90 36.88 19.78
CA GLN A 392 -8.00 36.50 21.19
C GLN A 392 -7.07 37.31 22.10
N ILE A 393 -5.85 37.64 21.68
CA ILE A 393 -4.93 38.47 22.48
C ILE A 393 -5.51 39.88 22.69
N THR A 394 -6.15 40.47 21.66
CA THR A 394 -6.83 41.78 21.81
C THR A 394 -8.06 41.72 22.72
N GLU A 395 -8.88 40.66 22.65
CA GLU A 395 -10.02 40.47 23.56
C GLU A 395 -9.56 40.22 25.01
N THR A 396 -8.54 39.38 25.19
CA THR A 396 -7.98 39.06 26.53
C THR A 396 -7.33 40.28 27.19
N ALA A 397 -6.80 41.22 26.41
CA ALA A 397 -6.28 42.49 26.90
C ALA A 397 -7.36 43.48 27.35
N GLN A 398 -8.63 43.25 27.00
CA GLN A 398 -9.79 44.03 27.46
C GLN A 398 -10.61 43.31 28.56
N SER A 399 -10.56 41.97 28.59
CA SER A 399 -11.33 41.12 29.52
C SER A 399 -10.71 40.98 30.92
N THR A 400 -10.16 42.05 31.49
CA THR A 400 -9.81 42.14 32.94
C THR A 400 -10.93 42.75 33.79
N LEU A 401 -12.07 43.10 33.19
CA LEU A 401 -13.30 43.50 33.86
C LEU A 401 -14.50 42.78 33.25
N THR A 402 -15.39 42.24 34.09
CA THR A 402 -16.57 41.42 33.76
C THR A 402 -16.24 40.09 33.03
N GLY A 403 -17.16 39.12 33.07
CA GLY A 403 -16.87 37.73 32.66
C GLY A 403 -18.06 36.96 32.08
N ASP A 404 -17.83 35.65 31.91
CA ASP A 404 -18.62 34.62 31.20
C ASP A 404 -18.58 34.68 29.64
N PRO A 405 -17.90 33.72 28.98
CA PRO A 405 -17.88 33.59 27.52
C PRO A 405 -18.63 32.33 27.02
N ARG A 406 -19.81 32.53 26.43
CA ARG A 406 -20.51 31.53 25.61
C ARG A 406 -21.19 32.15 24.38
N GLU A 407 -20.52 32.10 23.22
CA GLU A 407 -21.06 31.57 21.96
C GLU A 407 -20.04 31.68 20.80
N GLY A 408 -20.25 30.90 19.73
CA GLY A 408 -19.30 30.80 18.61
C GLY A 408 -19.82 31.50 17.36
N ASN A 409 -19.10 32.52 16.89
CA ASN A 409 -19.47 33.29 15.70
C ASN A 409 -18.66 32.92 14.45
N MET A 410 -19.38 32.68 13.35
CA MET A 410 -18.93 32.97 11.97
C MET A 410 -19.89 34.03 11.40
N PRO A 411 -19.39 35.06 10.70
CA PRO A 411 -20.09 36.33 10.56
C PRO A 411 -21.23 36.34 9.54
N SER A 412 -22.16 37.28 9.74
CA SER A 412 -23.11 37.77 8.72
C SER A 412 -22.77 39.23 8.36
N PRO A 413 -23.24 39.77 7.21
CA PRO A 413 -22.48 40.78 6.48
C PRO A 413 -22.96 42.24 6.63
N LEU A 414 -22.04 43.16 6.26
CA LEU A 414 -22.24 44.55 5.83
C LEU A 414 -22.78 45.59 6.84
N ILE A 415 -21.88 46.48 7.26
CA ILE A 415 -22.18 47.91 7.46
C ILE A 415 -21.35 48.70 6.43
N LYS A 416 -21.90 49.83 5.95
CA LYS A 416 -21.30 50.64 4.88
C LYS A 416 -20.15 51.52 5.41
N SER A 417 -19.25 51.88 4.51
CA SER A 417 -18.13 52.79 4.76
C SER A 417 -18.56 54.26 4.73
N ASP A 418 -18.06 55.07 5.67
CA ASP A 418 -17.93 56.52 5.49
C ASP A 418 -16.59 57.05 6.05
N SER A 419 -15.74 57.46 5.12
CA SER A 419 -14.95 58.71 5.10
C SER A 419 -14.50 59.39 6.42
N LEU A 420 -13.17 59.51 6.65
CA LEU A 420 -12.40 60.78 6.50
C LEU A 420 -10.97 60.76 7.12
N GLN A 421 -10.02 61.31 6.36
CA GLN A 421 -8.84 62.14 6.74
C GLN A 421 -7.83 61.73 7.85
N ALA A 422 -6.57 61.55 7.40
CA ALA A 422 -5.38 62.19 8.01
C ALA A 422 -5.21 63.61 7.36
N PRO A 423 -4.44 64.60 7.89
CA PRO A 423 -3.10 64.53 8.52
C PRO A 423 -3.05 65.31 9.88
N ALA A 424 -1.93 65.75 10.51
CA ALA A 424 -0.54 65.99 10.08
C ALA A 424 0.54 65.98 11.21
N VAL A 425 1.81 65.98 10.78
CA VAL A 425 3.08 66.27 11.51
C VAL A 425 3.27 67.83 11.62
N PRO A 426 4.25 68.46 12.35
CA PRO A 426 5.70 68.11 12.44
C PRO A 426 6.54 68.55 13.69
N ARG A 427 7.87 68.40 13.57
CA ARG A 427 9.03 69.08 14.27
C ARG A 427 9.50 68.57 15.66
N ALA A 428 10.78 68.68 16.04
CA ALA A 428 12.08 68.80 15.30
C ALA A 428 13.31 68.74 16.25
N GLN A 429 14.53 68.68 15.68
CA GLN A 429 15.88 68.83 16.31
C GLN A 429 16.31 67.61 17.18
N GLY A 430 17.59 67.21 17.32
CA GLY A 430 18.88 67.59 16.70
C GLY A 430 20.06 66.88 17.44
N SER A 431 21.32 66.83 17.01
CA SER A 431 21.98 67.10 15.71
C SER A 431 23.50 66.77 15.76
N GLU A 432 24.05 66.16 14.70
CA GLU A 432 25.51 66.00 14.37
C GLU A 432 26.38 65.08 15.27
N LYS A 433 27.03 64.04 14.72
CA LYS A 433 28.39 63.93 14.12
C LYS A 433 29.58 64.22 15.06
N ALA A 434 30.35 63.16 15.35
CA ALA A 434 31.82 63.22 15.44
C ALA A 434 32.41 61.83 15.14
N GLY A 435 33.62 61.79 14.58
CA GLY A 435 34.38 60.55 14.38
C GLY A 435 35.82 60.85 13.97
N ARG A 436 36.76 59.98 14.33
CA ARG A 436 38.17 60.04 13.87
C ARG A 436 38.86 58.68 14.01
N SER A 437 39.78 58.40 13.09
CA SER A 437 40.54 57.15 12.98
C SER A 437 42.01 57.37 13.38
N ARG A 438 42.72 56.29 13.76
CA ARG A 438 44.16 55.93 13.51
C ARG A 438 44.51 54.68 14.36
N SER A 439 45.25 53.66 13.90
CA SER A 439 46.67 53.58 13.44
C SER A 439 47.67 53.69 14.63
N ASP A 440 48.80 52.98 14.72
CA ASP A 440 49.40 51.86 13.93
C ASP A 440 50.58 51.20 14.70
N SER A 441 51.07 50.02 14.25
CA SER A 441 52.44 49.41 14.30
C SER A 441 53.34 49.35 15.59
N SER A 442 54.41 48.51 15.48
CA SER A 442 55.54 48.19 16.41
C SER A 442 55.34 47.08 17.48
N GLU A 443 56.08 45.94 17.58
CA GLU A 443 57.47 45.48 17.26
C GLU A 443 58.48 45.74 18.42
N VAL A 444 59.48 44.92 18.80
CA VAL A 444 60.14 43.65 18.33
C VAL A 444 61.02 43.10 19.51
N ASP A 445 61.64 41.90 19.61
CA ASP A 445 61.42 40.48 19.25
C ASP A 445 62.65 39.64 19.82
N ASP A 446 62.92 38.42 19.32
CA ASP A 446 64.22 37.66 19.32
C ASP A 446 64.48 36.55 20.39
N ARG A 447 65.47 35.67 20.11
CA ARG A 447 65.85 34.41 20.82
C ARG A 447 67.22 34.54 21.55
N PRO A 448 67.71 33.50 22.29
CA PRO A 448 68.70 32.57 21.68
C PRO A 448 68.78 31.14 22.29
N LEU A 449 69.79 30.35 21.88
CA LEU A 449 70.00 28.90 22.13
C LEU A 449 71.05 28.53 23.21
N LYS A 450 70.88 27.35 23.85
CA LYS A 450 71.95 26.44 24.36
C LYS A 450 71.49 24.98 24.09
N ARG A 451 72.29 23.99 23.65
CA ARG A 451 73.61 23.42 24.10
C ARG A 451 73.50 22.67 25.45
N LEU A 452 74.03 21.45 25.65
CA LEU A 452 74.92 20.58 24.84
C LEU A 452 74.96 19.09 25.35
N VAL A 453 75.39 18.13 24.51
CA VAL A 453 76.23 16.93 24.85
C VAL A 453 75.58 15.75 25.66
N THR A 454 75.91 14.45 25.48
CA THR A 454 76.91 13.69 24.66
C THR A 454 76.36 12.30 24.25
N ASN A 455 76.85 11.78 23.11
CA ASN A 455 77.32 10.41 22.76
C ASN A 455 76.54 9.13 23.19
N THR A 456 76.49 8.02 22.42
CA THR A 456 76.79 7.62 21.00
C THR A 456 76.02 6.26 20.79
N GLU A 457 76.25 5.29 19.89
CA GLU A 457 77.20 4.98 18.79
C GLU A 457 76.56 3.99 17.77
N ALA A 458 77.29 3.45 16.80
CA ALA A 458 77.19 3.87 15.40
C ALA A 458 77.45 2.69 14.41
N VAL A 459 77.24 2.92 13.09
CA VAL A 459 77.81 2.16 11.93
C VAL A 459 77.25 0.71 11.72
N SER A 460 76.93 0.20 10.51
CA SER A 460 76.75 0.77 9.15
C SER A 460 76.03 -0.21 8.20
N ASP A 461 75.58 0.28 7.03
CA ASP A 461 75.25 -0.48 5.79
C ASP A 461 76.58 -0.87 5.05
N PRO A 462 76.62 -1.65 3.93
CA PRO A 462 75.58 -2.43 3.21
C PRO A 462 76.00 -3.88 2.81
N SER A 463 75.15 -4.63 2.07
CA SER A 463 75.48 -5.43 0.83
C SER A 463 74.57 -6.66 0.54
N THR A 464 74.32 -6.93 -0.75
CA THR A 464 73.72 -8.14 -1.38
C THR A 464 74.80 -8.94 -2.17
N PRO A 465 74.56 -10.05 -2.94
CA PRO A 465 73.37 -10.90 -3.18
C PRO A 465 73.66 -12.38 -2.70
N PRO A 466 73.72 -13.52 -3.46
CA PRO A 466 72.97 -14.05 -4.62
C PRO A 466 72.50 -15.55 -4.58
N SER A 467 71.43 -15.85 -5.36
CA SER A 467 71.19 -17.03 -6.23
C SER A 467 71.66 -18.47 -5.90
N ALA A 468 70.73 -19.45 -5.94
CA ALA A 468 70.82 -20.68 -6.77
C ALA A 468 69.50 -21.52 -6.85
N ALA A 469 69.37 -22.34 -7.90
CA ALA A 469 68.40 -23.44 -8.14
C ALA A 469 69.14 -24.50 -9.04
N PRO A 470 68.53 -25.51 -9.73
CA PRO A 470 67.18 -26.11 -9.69
C PRO A 470 67.09 -27.65 -9.41
N PRO A 471 66.75 -28.60 -10.36
CA PRO A 471 65.54 -29.45 -10.42
C PRO A 471 65.84 -30.97 -10.16
N PRO A 472 65.12 -32.06 -10.61
CA PRO A 472 63.96 -32.18 -11.55
C PRO A 472 62.89 -33.32 -11.34
N ASP A 473 61.87 -33.33 -12.23
CA ASP A 473 61.21 -34.49 -12.94
C ASP A 473 60.57 -35.72 -12.19
N SER A 474 59.62 -36.51 -12.76
CA SER A 474 58.71 -36.38 -13.93
C SER A 474 57.58 -37.47 -13.97
N ALA A 475 56.38 -37.11 -14.50
CA ALA A 475 55.36 -37.98 -15.18
C ALA A 475 54.71 -39.19 -14.40
N SER A 476 53.66 -39.94 -14.85
CA SER A 476 52.78 -39.89 -16.05
C SER A 476 51.44 -40.71 -15.93
N ARG A 477 50.43 -40.32 -16.73
CA ARG A 477 49.32 -41.12 -17.35
C ARG A 477 48.08 -41.71 -16.60
N VAL A 478 47.01 -41.84 -17.43
CA VAL A 478 45.63 -42.41 -17.30
C VAL A 478 45.59 -43.92 -17.72
N PRO A 479 44.48 -44.74 -17.70
CA PRO A 479 43.05 -44.40 -17.92
C PRO A 479 41.91 -45.27 -17.25
N ASN A 480 40.66 -44.96 -17.65
CA ASN A 480 39.48 -45.86 -17.87
C ASN A 480 38.40 -46.16 -16.79
N HIS A 481 37.18 -46.33 -17.32
CA HIS A 481 35.90 -46.74 -16.72
C HIS A 481 35.62 -48.24 -17.01
N PRO A 482 34.69 -48.92 -16.30
CA PRO A 482 33.31 -49.08 -16.82
C PRO A 482 32.20 -49.13 -15.73
N SER A 483 31.00 -49.59 -16.09
CA SER A 483 29.73 -49.65 -15.33
C SER A 483 29.33 -51.08 -14.89
N HIS A 484 28.32 -51.25 -14.02
CA HIS A 484 27.06 -52.02 -14.33
C HIS A 484 26.03 -52.17 -13.16
N THR A 485 24.80 -51.70 -13.45
CA THR A 485 23.42 -52.16 -13.11
C THR A 485 23.10 -53.32 -12.11
N SER A 486 22.24 -53.02 -11.10
CA SER A 486 20.96 -53.71 -10.67
C SER A 486 20.93 -55.22 -10.24
N PRO A 487 19.83 -55.81 -9.67
CA PRO A 487 18.51 -55.25 -9.26
C PRO A 487 17.87 -55.76 -7.90
N ASN A 488 16.80 -55.08 -7.46
CA ASN A 488 15.51 -55.54 -6.84
C ASN A 488 15.27 -56.52 -5.64
N ASP A 489 14.14 -56.22 -4.96
CA ASP A 489 13.10 -57.06 -4.27
C ASP A 489 13.25 -57.68 -2.85
N LEU A 490 12.40 -57.18 -1.91
CA LEU A 490 11.40 -57.82 -0.98
C LEU A 490 11.65 -59.21 -0.29
N PRO A 491 10.90 -59.65 0.78
CA PRO A 491 9.72 -59.09 1.48
C PRO A 491 9.79 -59.08 3.05
N ILE A 492 8.63 -59.05 3.73
CA ILE A 492 8.39 -58.89 5.19
C ILE A 492 8.02 -60.24 5.88
N PRO A 493 8.50 -60.50 7.12
CA PRO A 493 7.72 -61.22 8.16
C PRO A 493 7.64 -60.50 9.54
N ILE A 494 7.23 -61.22 10.60
CA ILE A 494 6.16 -60.81 11.53
C ILE A 494 6.27 -61.47 12.95
N HIS A 495 5.66 -60.85 14.00
CA HIS A 495 5.36 -61.39 15.37
C HIS A 495 6.56 -61.70 16.32
N SER A 496 6.45 -61.85 17.68
CA SER A 496 5.39 -61.57 18.68
C SER A 496 5.87 -61.57 20.18
N GLU A 497 5.09 -60.87 21.05
CA GLU A 497 4.70 -61.24 22.45
C GLU A 497 5.62 -61.26 23.72
N ARG A 498 4.92 -61.22 24.90
CA ARG A 498 5.29 -61.57 26.31
C ARG A 498 6.15 -60.59 27.15
N ARG A 499 5.98 -60.44 28.49
CA ARG A 499 4.89 -60.83 29.45
C ARG A 499 4.90 -59.93 30.74
N LYS A 500 3.94 -60.17 31.65
CA LYS A 500 3.64 -59.59 33.00
C LYS A 500 4.84 -59.67 34.01
N GLN A 501 4.85 -59.09 35.23
CA GLN A 501 3.78 -58.83 36.22
C GLN A 501 4.16 -57.77 37.32
N ALA A 502 3.37 -57.58 38.39
CA ALA A 502 3.51 -56.49 39.39
C ALA A 502 3.05 -56.88 40.83
N VAL A 503 3.40 -56.07 41.85
CA VAL A 503 2.93 -55.91 43.27
C VAL A 503 3.59 -54.59 43.78
N ALA A 504 2.95 -53.53 44.32
CA ALA A 504 2.20 -53.31 45.59
C ALA A 504 3.15 -53.31 46.84
N GLU A 505 3.08 -52.54 47.95
CA GLU A 505 2.16 -51.60 48.68
C GLU A 505 3.05 -50.64 49.57
N ALA A 506 2.71 -49.68 50.46
CA ALA A 506 1.57 -48.81 50.88
C ALA A 506 2.07 -47.76 51.95
N ASP A 507 1.24 -46.74 52.25
CA ASP A 507 1.02 -46.00 53.53
C ASP A 507 1.79 -44.73 54.08
N THR A 508 1.00 -43.85 54.72
CA THR A 508 1.25 -42.77 55.72
C THR A 508 2.01 -41.43 55.47
N HIS A 509 1.22 -40.35 55.43
CA HIS A 509 1.26 -39.07 56.21
C HIS A 509 2.44 -38.05 56.29
N LEU A 510 2.00 -36.76 56.30
CA LEU A 510 2.57 -35.53 56.90
C LEU A 510 3.69 -34.69 56.22
N LYS A 511 3.24 -33.53 55.69
CA LYS A 511 3.87 -32.19 55.61
C LYS A 511 5.37 -32.03 56.00
N SER A 512 6.20 -31.67 55.03
CA SER A 512 7.11 -30.51 55.15
C SER A 512 7.59 -30.01 53.78
N SER A 513 8.33 -28.89 53.76
CA SER A 513 8.87 -28.22 52.57
C SER A 513 9.94 -29.03 51.82
N ALA A 514 9.92 -28.98 50.48
CA ALA A 514 11.03 -29.46 49.66
C ALA A 514 11.40 -28.45 48.54
N SER A 515 12.71 -28.29 48.33
CA SER A 515 13.30 -27.56 47.22
C SER A 515 13.18 -28.33 45.89
N ARG A 516 13.45 -27.65 44.77
CA ARG A 516 13.80 -28.34 43.51
C ARG A 516 14.99 -29.29 43.73
N PRO A 517 15.04 -30.40 42.98
CA PRO A 517 16.05 -30.47 41.92
C PRO A 517 15.45 -30.82 40.54
N SER A 518 16.33 -30.95 39.55
CA SER A 518 16.01 -31.23 38.15
C SER A 518 16.10 -32.73 37.80
N GLY A 519 15.22 -33.19 36.92
CA GLY A 519 15.34 -34.47 36.23
C GLY A 519 14.62 -34.40 34.87
N LEU A 520 15.21 -34.96 33.83
CA LEU A 520 14.65 -34.98 32.47
C LEU A 520 14.26 -36.42 32.10
N ALA A 521 13.02 -36.61 31.64
CA ALA A 521 12.56 -37.86 31.05
C ALA A 521 11.75 -37.55 29.78
N SER A 522 11.95 -38.34 28.72
CA SER A 522 11.28 -38.12 27.43
C SER A 522 9.80 -38.50 27.50
N GLY A 523 8.93 -37.71 26.88
CA GLY A 523 7.48 -37.89 26.93
C GLY A 523 6.78 -37.40 25.65
N ALA A 524 5.80 -38.17 25.20
CA ALA A 524 5.18 -38.10 23.87
C ALA A 524 4.65 -36.73 23.40
N VAL A 525 4.58 -36.58 22.07
CA VAL A 525 3.95 -35.45 21.39
C VAL A 525 2.45 -35.39 21.70
N GLY A 526 1.95 -34.19 22.02
CA GLY A 526 0.59 -33.81 21.64
C GLY A 526 -0.54 -33.92 22.67
N ILE A 527 -0.37 -33.41 23.90
CA ILE A 527 -1.53 -33.11 24.78
C ILE A 527 -1.43 -31.68 25.32
N SER A 528 -2.31 -30.79 24.88
CA SER A 528 -2.38 -29.41 25.40
C SER A 528 -3.18 -29.35 26.71
N ARG A 529 -2.91 -28.35 27.55
CA ARG A 529 -3.71 -28.08 28.76
C ARG A 529 -5.19 -27.82 28.43
N SER A 530 -5.48 -27.23 27.28
CA SER A 530 -6.86 -27.04 26.78
C SER A 530 -7.54 -28.35 26.37
N ALA A 531 -6.81 -29.31 25.77
CA ALA A 531 -7.36 -30.64 25.46
C ALA A 531 -7.65 -31.45 26.74
N MET A 532 -6.78 -31.35 27.75
CA MET A 532 -7.03 -31.95 29.08
C MET A 532 -8.26 -31.35 29.76
N ALA A 533 -8.43 -30.02 29.72
CA ALA A 533 -9.61 -29.36 30.27
C ALA A 533 -10.91 -29.74 29.53
N ALA A 534 -10.86 -29.81 28.19
CA ALA A 534 -12.02 -30.20 27.38
C ALA A 534 -12.43 -31.67 27.55
N ARG A 535 -11.49 -32.56 27.90
CA ARG A 535 -11.80 -33.95 28.31
C ARG A 535 -12.48 -33.99 29.67
N ARG A 536 -11.88 -33.37 30.69
CA ARG A 536 -12.44 -33.29 32.06
C ARG A 536 -13.85 -32.70 32.11
N LEU A 537 -14.14 -31.70 31.28
CA LEU A 537 -15.49 -31.11 31.21
C LEU A 537 -16.55 -32.07 30.65
N LYS A 538 -16.16 -32.98 29.75
CA LYS A 538 -17.05 -34.04 29.22
C LYS A 538 -17.17 -35.21 30.19
N GLU A 539 -16.06 -35.59 30.80
CA GLU A 539 -16.00 -36.59 31.88
C GLU A 539 -16.79 -36.13 33.12
N ALA A 540 -17.07 -34.83 33.28
CA ALA A 540 -18.01 -34.28 34.26
C ALA A 540 -19.48 -34.48 33.85
N MET A 541 -19.85 -33.99 32.66
CA MET A 541 -21.21 -34.14 32.12
C MET A 541 -21.67 -35.60 32.01
N GLN A 542 -20.76 -36.54 31.73
CA GLN A 542 -21.07 -37.97 31.68
C GLN A 542 -21.26 -38.64 33.05
N ARG A 543 -21.09 -37.90 34.15
CA ARG A 543 -21.28 -38.37 35.54
C ARG A 543 -22.33 -37.54 36.31
N ASP A 544 -23.09 -36.69 35.61
CA ASP A 544 -24.07 -35.75 36.18
C ASP A 544 -23.52 -34.79 37.27
N ASP A 545 -22.19 -34.64 37.41
CA ASP A 545 -21.57 -33.70 38.37
C ASP A 545 -21.30 -32.29 37.80
N TRP A 546 -21.94 -31.95 36.68
CA TRP A 546 -21.69 -30.72 35.93
C TRP A 546 -22.66 -29.58 36.25
N GLU A 547 -22.22 -28.63 37.08
CA GLU A 547 -22.91 -27.35 37.27
C GLU A 547 -22.42 -26.26 36.30
N ARG A 548 -23.34 -25.39 35.86
CA ARG A 548 -23.10 -24.36 34.85
C ARG A 548 -22.45 -23.10 35.44
N ASP A 549 -21.12 -23.05 35.40
CA ASP A 549 -20.31 -21.85 35.71
C ASP A 549 -20.90 -20.55 35.09
N PRO A 550 -21.39 -19.60 35.91
CA PRO A 550 -22.04 -18.38 35.41
C PRO A 550 -21.10 -17.44 34.67
N ALA A 551 -19.81 -17.38 35.04
CA ALA A 551 -18.83 -16.50 34.40
C ALA A 551 -18.46 -17.00 33.00
N LYS A 552 -18.22 -18.31 32.85
CA LYS A 552 -18.01 -18.96 31.54
C LYS A 552 -19.27 -18.87 30.67
N THR A 553 -20.45 -18.99 31.26
CA THR A 553 -21.73 -18.82 30.56
C THR A 553 -21.87 -17.40 30.00
N LYS A 554 -21.54 -16.37 30.79
CA LYS A 554 -21.55 -14.97 30.32
C LYS A 554 -20.60 -14.76 29.13
N THR A 555 -19.33 -15.18 29.24
CA THR A 555 -18.35 -15.04 28.15
C THR A 555 -18.78 -15.80 26.89
N PHE A 556 -19.38 -16.98 27.03
CA PHE A 556 -19.92 -17.75 25.90
C PHE A 556 -21.07 -17.02 25.19
N LEU A 557 -22.04 -16.48 25.93
CA LEU A 557 -23.15 -15.72 25.36
C LEU A 557 -22.69 -14.40 24.73
N GLU A 558 -21.65 -13.77 25.28
CA GLU A 558 -20.97 -12.61 24.68
C GLU A 558 -20.26 -12.98 23.36
N GLU A 559 -19.49 -14.09 23.32
CA GLU A 559 -18.88 -14.58 22.07
C GLU A 559 -19.91 -15.00 21.02
N LEU A 560 -21.10 -15.49 21.41
CA LEU A 560 -22.18 -15.80 20.48
C LEU A 560 -22.85 -14.54 19.92
N ARG A 561 -23.17 -13.54 20.75
CA ARG A 561 -23.72 -12.25 20.30
C ARG A 561 -22.79 -11.50 19.34
N LEU A 562 -21.48 -11.69 19.46
CA LEU A 562 -20.47 -11.17 18.53
C LEU A 562 -20.41 -11.91 17.18
N LEU A 563 -20.96 -13.13 17.09
CA LEU A 563 -21.08 -13.91 15.85
C LEU A 563 -22.45 -13.75 15.20
N ASP A 564 -23.50 -13.66 16.01
CA ASP A 564 -24.88 -13.43 15.61
C ASP A 564 -25.64 -12.76 16.76
N GLY A 565 -26.06 -11.50 16.56
CA GLY A 565 -26.74 -10.70 17.58
C GLY A 565 -28.11 -11.22 18.00
N PHE A 566 -28.70 -12.16 17.25
CA PHE A 566 -30.00 -12.78 17.53
C PHE A 566 -29.92 -14.31 17.67
N ALA A 567 -28.74 -14.86 18.02
CA ALA A 567 -28.60 -16.30 18.27
C ALA A 567 -29.34 -16.74 19.55
N GLU A 568 -30.27 -17.68 19.41
CA GLU A 568 -30.90 -18.37 20.55
C GLU A 568 -30.06 -19.58 20.97
N VAL A 569 -29.96 -19.84 22.27
CA VAL A 569 -29.30 -21.03 22.83
C VAL A 569 -30.35 -21.88 23.54
N ARG A 570 -30.38 -23.18 23.23
CA ARG A 570 -31.25 -24.17 23.88
C ARG A 570 -30.44 -25.37 24.32
N ASP A 571 -30.61 -25.74 25.58
CA ASP A 571 -30.10 -27.00 26.10
C ASP A 571 -31.14 -28.10 25.91
N CYS A 572 -30.68 -29.25 25.45
CA CYS A 572 -31.47 -30.44 25.18
C CYS A 572 -31.39 -31.41 26.36
N ALA A 573 -32.43 -32.24 26.53
CA ALA A 573 -32.51 -33.22 27.62
C ALA A 573 -31.49 -34.37 27.51
N ASP A 574 -30.70 -34.42 26.42
CA ASP A 574 -29.56 -35.33 26.23
C ASP A 574 -28.21 -34.73 26.71
N GLY A 575 -28.25 -33.58 27.39
CA GLY A 575 -27.07 -32.85 27.85
C GLY A 575 -26.35 -32.06 26.74
N SER A 576 -26.87 -32.03 25.51
CA SER A 576 -26.27 -31.24 24.43
C SER A 576 -26.80 -29.81 24.39
N THR A 577 -25.92 -28.84 24.13
CA THR A 577 -26.31 -27.45 23.86
C THR A 577 -26.44 -27.24 22.35
N THR A 578 -27.52 -26.59 21.94
CA THR A 578 -27.82 -26.22 20.54
C THR A 578 -27.98 -24.71 20.40
N ILE A 579 -27.63 -24.19 19.22
CA ILE A 579 -27.63 -22.75 18.94
C ILE A 579 -28.30 -22.48 17.60
N LEU A 580 -29.31 -21.62 17.59
CA LEU A 580 -29.98 -21.13 16.38
C LEU A 580 -29.14 -20.02 15.74
N HIS A 581 -28.88 -20.10 14.44
CA HIS A 581 -28.31 -18.97 13.68
C HIS A 581 -29.43 -18.20 12.98
N SER A 582 -29.69 -16.97 13.44
CA SER A 582 -30.82 -16.11 13.05
C SER A 582 -30.92 -15.88 11.54
N ARG A 583 -29.77 -15.84 10.85
CA ARG A 583 -29.68 -15.53 9.41
C ARG A 583 -30.13 -16.68 8.51
N CYS A 584 -30.11 -17.94 8.99
CA CYS A 584 -30.55 -19.10 8.21
C CYS A 584 -31.73 -19.87 8.85
N GLY A 585 -31.96 -19.74 10.16
CA GLY A 585 -33.00 -20.46 10.88
C GLY A 585 -32.65 -21.91 11.27
N GLU A 586 -31.39 -22.31 11.12
CA GLU A 586 -30.93 -23.68 11.43
C GLU A 586 -30.31 -23.79 12.83
N TRP A 587 -30.61 -24.89 13.53
CA TRP A 587 -30.06 -25.20 14.86
C TRP A 587 -28.76 -26.02 14.75
N TYR A 588 -27.72 -25.61 15.48
CA TYR A 588 -26.40 -26.25 15.49
C TYR A 588 -25.99 -26.73 16.88
N THR A 589 -25.79 -28.04 17.03
CA THR A 589 -25.27 -28.65 18.26
C THR A 589 -23.77 -28.39 18.43
N VAL A 590 -23.35 -27.87 19.58
CA VAL A 590 -21.93 -27.65 19.89
C VAL A 590 -21.27 -28.90 20.47
N GLN A 591 -19.94 -29.02 20.33
CA GLN A 591 -19.20 -30.22 20.79
C GLN A 591 -18.99 -30.30 22.32
N GLY A 592 -19.62 -29.43 23.09
CA GLY A 592 -19.53 -29.34 24.55
C GLY A 592 -19.84 -27.92 25.02
N PRO A 593 -20.03 -27.71 26.34
CA PRO A 593 -20.37 -26.41 26.90
C PRO A 593 -19.34 -25.34 26.51
N TYR A 594 -19.84 -24.13 26.27
CA TYR A 594 -19.05 -22.95 25.94
C TYR A 594 -18.27 -23.01 24.60
N SER A 595 -18.49 -24.03 23.75
CA SER A 595 -17.70 -24.26 22.54
C SER A 595 -18.31 -23.64 21.26
N VAL A 596 -17.96 -22.37 20.98
CA VAL A 596 -18.47 -21.65 19.79
C VAL A 596 -17.85 -22.11 18.45
N SER A 597 -16.80 -22.94 18.45
CA SER A 597 -15.93 -23.17 17.28
C SER A 597 -16.66 -23.65 16.02
N ARG A 598 -17.62 -24.57 16.16
CA ARG A 598 -18.44 -25.04 15.02
C ARG A 598 -19.49 -24.03 14.57
N PHE A 599 -20.07 -23.27 15.51
CA PHE A 599 -21.01 -22.20 15.19
C PHE A 599 -20.32 -21.09 14.40
N ARG A 600 -19.12 -20.66 14.84
CA ARG A 600 -18.25 -19.72 14.12
C ARG A 600 -17.90 -20.21 12.71
N GLN A 601 -17.62 -21.51 12.54
CA GLN A 601 -17.39 -22.09 11.22
C GLN A 601 -18.66 -22.08 10.33
N HIS A 602 -19.85 -22.33 10.91
CA HIS A 602 -21.11 -22.20 10.18
C HIS A 602 -21.39 -20.76 9.75
N VAL A 603 -21.37 -19.80 10.69
CA VAL A 603 -21.64 -18.37 10.44
C VAL A 603 -20.75 -17.84 9.31
N ASN A 604 -19.44 -18.13 9.37
CA ASN A 604 -18.47 -17.71 8.35
C ASN A 604 -18.70 -18.37 6.97
N GLY A 605 -19.37 -19.52 6.90
CA GLY A 605 -19.71 -20.24 5.67
C GLY A 605 -21.17 -20.06 5.19
N CYS A 606 -21.99 -19.26 5.89
CA CYS A 606 -23.45 -19.28 5.71
C CYS A 606 -23.94 -18.47 4.48
N GLY A 607 -23.82 -19.06 3.30
CA GLY A 607 -24.30 -18.52 2.04
C GLY A 607 -25.76 -18.87 1.72
N VAL A 608 -26.72 -18.15 2.31
CA VAL A 608 -28.17 -18.43 2.11
C VAL A 608 -28.62 -18.13 0.66
N LYS A 609 -28.64 -19.17 -0.18
CA LYS A 609 -29.56 -19.28 -1.31
C LYS A 609 -30.88 -19.86 -0.79
N LYS A 610 -32.02 -19.41 -1.33
CA LYS A 610 -33.37 -19.79 -0.88
C LYS A 610 -33.51 -21.31 -0.70
N SER A 611 -33.97 -21.76 0.46
CA SER A 611 -34.25 -23.16 0.71
C SER A 611 -35.37 -23.66 -0.22
N LYS A 612 -35.10 -24.74 -0.96
CA LYS A 612 -36.15 -25.53 -1.59
C LYS A 612 -36.69 -26.48 -0.54
N LYS A 613 -37.96 -26.33 -0.15
CA LYS A 613 -38.65 -27.35 0.67
C LYS A 613 -38.58 -28.69 -0.04
N ASN A 614 -38.07 -29.71 0.64
CA ASN A 614 -37.99 -31.07 0.12
C ASN A 614 -39.24 -31.86 0.54
N THR A 615 -40.38 -31.58 -0.10
CA THR A 615 -41.65 -32.28 0.11
C THR A 615 -41.91 -33.29 -1.02
N LYS A 616 -42.13 -34.56 -0.66
CA LYS A 616 -42.56 -35.61 -1.59
C LYS A 616 -43.94 -35.31 -2.17
N VAL A 617 -44.22 -35.91 -3.33
CA VAL A 617 -45.43 -35.73 -4.13
C VAL A 617 -46.65 -36.42 -3.52
N THR A 618 -47.80 -35.73 -3.49
CA THR A 618 -49.14 -36.31 -3.70
C THR A 618 -50.08 -35.27 -4.33
N ALA A 619 -50.99 -35.75 -5.20
CA ALA A 619 -52.20 -35.15 -5.78
C ALA A 619 -52.40 -33.61 -5.90
N LYS A 620 -52.76 -33.15 -7.12
CA LYS A 620 -53.71 -32.03 -7.32
C LYS A 620 -55.15 -32.57 -7.23
N PRO A 621 -56.17 -31.71 -7.02
CA PRO A 621 -56.93 -31.20 -8.17
C PRO A 621 -57.42 -29.73 -8.07
N ASN A 622 -58.13 -29.30 -9.12
CA ASN A 622 -59.05 -28.15 -9.25
C ASN A 622 -58.54 -26.69 -9.25
N VAL A 623 -58.48 -26.18 -10.49
CA VAL A 623 -58.76 -24.82 -11.00
C VAL A 623 -60.27 -24.54 -10.81
N PRO A 624 -60.81 -23.32 -10.53
CA PRO A 624 -60.71 -22.18 -11.47
C PRO A 624 -60.72 -20.74 -10.92
N ALA A 625 -60.57 -19.79 -11.87
CA ALA A 625 -60.97 -18.38 -11.81
C ALA A 625 -60.22 -17.45 -10.80
N GLN A 626 -59.98 -16.16 -11.07
CA GLN A 626 -60.31 -15.37 -12.26
C GLN A 626 -59.23 -14.29 -12.55
N THR A 627 -59.32 -13.73 -13.76
CA THR A 627 -58.80 -12.43 -14.25
C THR A 627 -58.93 -11.28 -13.23
N ASN A 628 -58.23 -10.13 -13.31
CA ASN A 628 -57.45 -9.46 -14.37
C ASN A 628 -56.35 -8.55 -13.72
N THR A 629 -55.65 -7.54 -14.26
CA THR A 629 -55.51 -6.79 -15.54
C THR A 629 -54.03 -6.29 -15.60
N LEU A 630 -53.36 -6.00 -16.73
CA LEU A 630 -53.37 -4.75 -17.56
C LEU A 630 -53.34 -3.40 -16.78
N LEU A 631 -52.63 -2.33 -17.20
CA LEU A 631 -51.56 -2.19 -18.21
C LEU A 631 -50.81 -0.82 -18.14
N GLY A 632 -49.52 -0.82 -17.77
CA GLY A 632 -48.43 0.00 -18.37
C GLY A 632 -48.51 1.54 -18.51
N TRP A 633 -47.69 2.06 -19.44
CA TRP A 633 -47.51 3.47 -19.88
C TRP A 633 -46.86 4.43 -18.84
N THR A 634 -46.04 5.45 -19.17
CA THR A 634 -45.60 6.07 -20.46
C THR A 634 -44.06 6.15 -20.54
N LYS A 635 -43.42 5.74 -21.65
CA LYS A 635 -42.87 6.56 -22.78
C LYS A 635 -41.86 7.70 -22.43
N PRO A 636 -40.67 7.74 -23.05
CA PRO A 636 -39.82 8.93 -23.10
C PRO A 636 -40.27 9.94 -24.18
N VAL A 637 -39.88 11.21 -24.04
CA VAL A 637 -40.09 12.30 -25.01
C VAL A 637 -38.74 12.74 -25.60
N ALA A 638 -38.76 13.30 -26.81
CA ALA A 638 -37.58 13.50 -27.65
C ALA A 638 -36.79 14.79 -27.37
N THR A 639 -35.49 14.77 -27.71
CA THR A 639 -34.66 15.98 -27.89
C THR A 639 -34.69 16.42 -29.36
N VAL A 640 -34.95 17.70 -29.58
CA VAL A 640 -35.03 18.32 -30.92
C VAL A 640 -33.63 18.63 -31.46
N LYS A 641 -33.41 18.44 -32.76
CA LYS A 641 -32.24 18.98 -33.47
C LYS A 641 -32.50 20.44 -33.86
N VAL A 642 -31.57 21.34 -33.55
CA VAL A 642 -31.39 22.63 -34.24
C VAL A 642 -29.95 22.68 -34.75
N ALA A 643 -29.71 23.28 -35.91
CA ALA A 643 -28.42 23.27 -36.59
C ALA A 643 -28.00 24.68 -37.06
N GLY A 644 -26.69 24.93 -37.04
CA GLY A 644 -26.02 26.17 -37.46
C GLY A 644 -24.52 25.97 -37.29
N VAL A 645 -23.78 25.39 -38.24
CA VAL A 645 -23.38 25.90 -39.57
C VAL A 645 -22.24 26.92 -39.49
N VAL A 646 -21.02 26.37 -39.59
CA VAL A 646 -19.85 26.88 -40.34
C VAL A 646 -19.30 28.28 -40.02
N THR A 647 -18.06 28.29 -39.52
CA THR A 647 -16.92 28.92 -40.24
C THR A 647 -15.59 28.26 -39.86
N ARG A 648 -14.65 28.19 -40.80
CA ARG A 648 -13.26 27.77 -40.57
C ARG A 648 -12.32 28.81 -41.19
N PRO A 649 -11.54 29.56 -40.41
CA PRO A 649 -10.28 30.15 -40.87
C PRO A 649 -9.26 29.04 -41.17
N ARG A 650 -8.21 29.38 -41.94
CA ARG A 650 -7.19 28.44 -42.40
C ARG A 650 -5.79 28.99 -42.07
N LEU A 651 -4.83 28.09 -41.88
CA LEU A 651 -3.37 28.32 -41.88
C LEU A 651 -2.75 29.16 -40.75
N SER A 652 -1.94 28.49 -39.93
CA SER A 652 -0.48 28.70 -39.96
C SER A 652 0.24 27.41 -39.54
N GLN A 653 1.22 26.92 -40.31
CA GLN A 653 1.98 25.71 -39.95
C GLN A 653 3.25 26.07 -39.17
N ALA A 654 3.45 25.45 -38.00
CA ALA A 654 4.68 25.59 -37.20
C ALA A 654 4.99 24.29 -36.43
N ALA A 655 5.11 23.17 -37.13
CA ALA A 655 5.25 21.84 -36.53
C ALA A 655 6.70 21.55 -36.06
N ARG A 656 7.07 22.02 -34.85
CA ARG A 656 8.25 21.50 -34.15
C ARG A 656 7.93 20.09 -33.60
N LYS A 657 8.66 19.07 -34.08
CA LYS A 657 8.64 17.73 -33.49
C LYS A 657 9.22 17.79 -32.07
N ILE A 658 8.41 17.48 -31.06
CA ILE A 658 8.86 17.23 -29.69
C ILE A 658 9.06 15.72 -29.53
N GLN A 659 10.23 15.29 -29.06
CA GLN A 659 10.53 13.89 -28.77
C GLN A 659 9.90 13.45 -27.44
N PRO A 660 9.56 12.16 -27.26
CA PRO A 660 9.12 11.67 -25.97
C PRO A 660 10.24 11.78 -24.92
N ILE A 661 9.94 12.41 -23.78
CA ILE A 661 10.90 12.53 -22.67
C ILE A 661 10.94 11.21 -21.91
N GLU A 662 12.03 10.46 -22.08
CA GLU A 662 12.30 9.24 -21.33
C GLU A 662 12.54 9.54 -19.84
N ARG A 663 11.96 8.71 -18.96
CA ARG A 663 12.20 8.77 -17.51
C ARG A 663 13.58 8.20 -17.18
N THR A 664 14.63 8.99 -17.37
CA THR A 664 15.99 8.61 -16.96
C THR A 664 16.10 8.56 -15.43
N SER A 665 16.65 7.46 -14.91
CA SER A 665 16.99 7.35 -13.50
C SER A 665 18.30 8.07 -13.21
N SER A 666 18.45 8.64 -12.00
CA SER A 666 19.61 9.47 -11.64
C SER A 666 20.96 8.75 -11.65
N LEU A 667 20.97 7.41 -11.73
CA LEU A 667 22.19 6.61 -11.90
C LEU A 667 22.84 6.81 -13.28
N HIS A 668 22.04 6.89 -14.35
CA HIS A 668 22.56 6.86 -15.72
C HIS A 668 23.28 8.17 -16.10
N LEU A 669 22.79 9.30 -15.58
CA LEU A 669 23.45 10.61 -15.72
C LEU A 669 24.77 10.66 -14.94
N HIS A 670 24.85 10.00 -13.78
CA HIS A 670 26.06 9.96 -12.97
C HIS A 670 27.15 9.08 -13.62
N ALA A 671 26.80 7.91 -14.15
CA ALA A 671 27.73 7.04 -14.88
C ALA A 671 28.34 7.74 -16.12
N LYS A 672 27.52 8.47 -16.88
CA LYS A 672 27.98 9.20 -18.08
C LYS A 672 28.96 10.33 -17.75
N ASN A 673 28.81 10.98 -16.61
CA ASN A 673 29.68 12.08 -16.16
C ASN A 673 31.02 11.60 -15.56
N LEU A 674 31.22 10.28 -15.39
CA LEU A 674 32.46 9.69 -14.85
C LEU A 674 33.29 8.92 -15.91
N GLY A 675 32.87 8.95 -17.19
CA GLY A 675 33.67 8.45 -18.32
C GLY A 675 33.81 6.92 -18.44
N TRP A 676 33.06 6.13 -17.66
CA TRP A 676 33.20 4.67 -17.65
C TRP A 676 32.41 4.01 -18.79
N ALA A 677 33.11 3.67 -19.88
CA ALA A 677 32.57 2.89 -20.98
C ALA A 677 32.71 1.38 -20.72
N VAL A 678 31.60 0.65 -20.68
CA VAL A 678 31.60 -0.82 -20.63
C VAL A 678 31.50 -1.37 -22.04
N LYS A 679 32.51 -2.14 -22.48
CA LYS A 679 32.45 -2.92 -23.72
C LYS A 679 31.47 -4.07 -23.55
N GLN A 680 30.49 -4.21 -24.44
CA GLN A 680 29.89 -5.52 -24.68
C GLN A 680 30.93 -6.39 -25.39
N LYS A 681 30.94 -7.69 -25.08
CA LYS A 681 31.88 -8.66 -25.63
C LYS A 681 31.13 -9.61 -26.55
N GLU A 682 31.56 -9.72 -27.80
CA GLU A 682 31.02 -10.68 -28.76
C GLU A 682 31.40 -12.12 -28.38
N LEU A 683 30.62 -13.07 -28.88
CA LEU A 683 30.92 -14.50 -28.86
C LEU A 683 30.81 -15.00 -30.30
N GLU A 684 31.96 -15.17 -30.95
CA GLU A 684 32.11 -15.86 -32.23
C GLU A 684 32.56 -17.31 -32.02
N GLY A 685 32.39 -18.12 -33.08
CA GLY A 685 32.90 -19.49 -33.17
C GLY A 685 31.95 -20.39 -33.98
N GLU A 686 32.39 -21.17 -34.96
CA GLU A 686 33.70 -21.18 -35.66
C GLU A 686 33.51 -21.88 -37.04
N ASP A 687 34.55 -21.88 -37.89
CA ASP A 687 34.65 -22.55 -39.20
C ASP A 687 33.87 -22.01 -40.43
N GLY A 688 34.35 -22.16 -41.68
CA GLY A 688 35.60 -22.84 -42.08
C GLY A 688 35.96 -22.96 -43.58
N ARG A 689 35.61 -21.99 -44.46
CA ARG A 689 35.98 -21.88 -45.91
C ARG A 689 35.12 -22.68 -46.95
N PRO A 690 35.15 -22.32 -48.27
CA PRO A 690 33.98 -22.48 -49.17
C PRO A 690 34.22 -23.04 -50.60
N ARG A 691 33.16 -22.93 -51.45
CA ARG A 691 33.00 -23.19 -52.92
C ARG A 691 32.34 -24.54 -53.25
N LYS A 692 31.55 -24.69 -54.34
CA LYS A 692 31.52 -23.93 -55.62
C LYS A 692 30.15 -23.98 -56.36
N GLY A 693 29.71 -22.84 -56.92
CA GLY A 693 28.75 -22.68 -58.05
C GLY A 693 27.25 -22.92 -57.85
N GLU A 694 26.32 -22.39 -58.68
CA GLU A 694 26.30 -21.38 -59.78
C GLU A 694 24.83 -21.32 -60.34
N VAL A 695 24.20 -20.31 -61.00
CA VAL A 695 24.52 -18.91 -61.39
C VAL A 695 23.23 -18.12 -61.85
N HIS A 696 23.15 -16.77 -61.68
CA HIS A 696 22.24 -15.73 -62.30
C HIS A 696 20.67 -15.89 -62.32
N MET A 697 19.80 -14.88 -62.55
CA MET A 697 19.83 -13.41 -62.84
C MET A 697 18.88 -12.68 -61.83
N SER A 698 18.96 -11.41 -61.40
CA SER A 698 19.33 -10.08 -61.98
C SER A 698 18.30 -9.53 -63.00
N VAL A 699 18.06 -8.22 -63.21
CA VAL A 699 18.57 -6.92 -62.67
C VAL A 699 17.48 -5.83 -63.00
N GLN A 700 17.34 -4.58 -62.51
CA GLN A 700 18.02 -3.67 -61.56
C GLN A 700 17.00 -2.61 -61.06
N ALA A 701 17.42 -1.57 -60.30
CA ALA A 701 16.67 -0.32 -60.06
C ALA A 701 17.59 0.91 -60.29
N VAL A 702 17.03 2.07 -60.69
CA VAL A 702 17.79 3.32 -60.96
C VAL A 702 17.00 4.57 -60.55
N GLN A 703 17.70 5.60 -60.05
CA GLN A 703 17.15 6.89 -59.60
C GLN A 703 18.25 7.98 -59.62
N ALA A 704 18.14 9.05 -60.44
CA ALA A 704 18.80 10.38 -60.24
C ALA A 704 18.57 11.43 -61.38
N SER A 705 17.97 12.57 -60.99
CA SER A 705 18.42 13.98 -61.21
C SER A 705 18.71 14.64 -62.59
N LEU A 706 17.87 15.65 -62.91
CA LEU A 706 18.18 17.00 -63.49
C LEU A 706 18.64 17.12 -64.98
N PRO A 707 18.56 18.30 -65.66
CA PRO A 707 18.20 19.67 -65.19
C PRO A 707 16.96 20.30 -65.90
N GLY A 708 16.91 21.64 -66.08
CA GLY A 708 15.84 22.42 -66.73
C GLY A 708 15.88 22.44 -68.29
N SER A 709 15.19 23.33 -69.00
CA SER A 709 14.61 24.65 -68.61
C SER A 709 13.39 25.10 -69.47
N ASP A 710 12.92 26.33 -69.19
CA ASP A 710 12.18 27.26 -70.08
C ASP A 710 10.72 26.99 -70.48
N ALA A 711 10.10 28.06 -71.01
CA ALA A 711 8.67 28.32 -70.94
C ALA A 711 7.95 28.38 -72.30
N ALA A 712 6.64 28.12 -72.25
CA ALA A 712 5.56 28.65 -73.09
C ALA A 712 5.64 28.55 -74.63
N VAL A 713 4.75 27.71 -75.19
CA VAL A 713 3.93 28.00 -76.40
C VAL A 713 2.50 27.46 -76.14
N GLU A 714 1.51 27.97 -76.87
CA GLU A 714 0.06 27.81 -76.60
C GLU A 714 -0.61 26.56 -77.22
N ALA A 715 -1.77 26.17 -76.64
CA ALA A 715 -2.92 25.49 -77.28
C ALA A 715 -2.71 24.04 -77.83
N PRO A 716 -3.78 23.27 -78.17
CA PRO A 716 -5.22 23.58 -78.13
C PRO A 716 -6.09 22.61 -77.29
N HIS A 717 -7.40 22.79 -77.35
CA HIS A 717 -8.42 21.93 -76.72
C HIS A 717 -8.29 20.43 -77.06
N ARG A 718 -8.56 19.58 -76.06
CA ARG A 718 -9.13 18.24 -76.26
C ARG A 718 -10.42 18.07 -75.43
N GLY A 719 -11.29 17.19 -75.89
CA GLY A 719 -12.67 17.03 -75.41
C GLY A 719 -12.82 16.34 -74.05
N PRO A 720 -14.07 16.02 -73.64
CA PRO A 720 -14.35 15.43 -72.33
C PRO A 720 -13.65 14.08 -72.13
N GLU A 721 -13.10 13.87 -70.92
CA GLU A 721 -12.43 12.60 -70.60
C GLU A 721 -13.37 11.39 -70.77
N PRO A 722 -12.85 10.26 -71.27
CA PRO A 722 -13.65 9.04 -71.39
C PRO A 722 -14.05 8.54 -70.00
N SER A 723 -15.35 8.37 -69.77
CA SER A 723 -15.90 7.96 -68.48
C SER A 723 -15.26 6.67 -67.97
N SER A 724 -14.42 6.76 -66.93
CA SER A 724 -13.71 5.61 -66.37
C SER A 724 -14.70 4.53 -65.93
N ARG A 725 -14.59 3.30 -66.46
CA ARG A 725 -15.32 2.15 -65.91
C ARG A 725 -14.82 1.90 -64.49
N ARG A 726 -15.72 1.93 -63.51
CA ARG A 726 -15.41 1.66 -62.09
C ARG A 726 -16.17 0.43 -61.60
N GLY A 727 -15.63 -0.24 -60.58
CA GLY A 727 -16.32 -1.34 -59.93
C GLY A 727 -17.66 -0.90 -59.34
N CYS A 728 -18.69 -1.75 -59.47
CA CYS A 728 -19.96 -1.55 -58.79
C CYS A 728 -19.73 -1.63 -57.28
N THR A 729 -20.19 -0.63 -56.54
CA THR A 729 -20.09 -0.53 -55.07
C THR A 729 -21.17 -1.32 -54.32
N GLY A 730 -22.20 -1.80 -55.04
CA GLY A 730 -23.38 -2.43 -54.43
C GLY A 730 -24.25 -1.43 -53.66
N LEU A 731 -25.27 -1.94 -52.98
CA LEU A 731 -26.03 -1.19 -52.00
C LEU A 731 -25.22 -1.12 -50.70
N THR A 732 -25.04 0.08 -50.16
CA THR A 732 -24.29 0.34 -48.92
C THR A 732 -25.11 1.21 -47.97
N GLU A 733 -24.56 1.61 -46.82
CA GLU A 733 -25.18 2.61 -45.93
C GLU A 733 -25.61 3.90 -46.66
N LYS A 734 -24.86 4.31 -47.70
CA LYS A 734 -25.20 5.46 -48.57
C LYS A 734 -26.43 5.22 -49.48
N SER A 735 -26.93 3.99 -49.53
CA SER A 735 -28.12 3.58 -50.29
C SER A 735 -29.34 3.42 -49.38
N ASP A 736 -29.14 2.93 -48.15
CA ASP A 736 -30.14 2.84 -47.09
C ASP A 736 -29.41 2.65 -45.74
N GLU A 737 -29.67 3.52 -44.76
CA GLU A 737 -29.02 3.52 -43.43
C GLU A 737 -29.19 2.19 -42.67
N ARG A 738 -30.16 1.36 -43.06
CA ARG A 738 -30.47 0.07 -42.41
C ARG A 738 -29.67 -1.09 -42.96
N ILE A 739 -28.88 -0.89 -44.03
CA ILE A 739 -28.04 -1.94 -44.63
C ILE A 739 -26.98 -2.49 -43.66
N PRO A 740 -26.20 -1.66 -42.92
CA PRO A 740 -25.29 -2.17 -41.88
C PRO A 740 -26.02 -2.95 -40.78
N ILE A 741 -27.22 -2.53 -40.39
CA ILE A 741 -28.05 -3.22 -39.37
C ILE A 741 -28.53 -4.57 -39.89
N TYR A 742 -28.90 -4.66 -41.18
CA TYR A 742 -29.25 -5.92 -41.83
C TYR A 742 -28.04 -6.86 -41.96
N LEU A 743 -26.88 -6.36 -42.40
CA LEU A 743 -25.66 -7.19 -42.52
C LEU A 743 -25.20 -7.73 -41.16
N ARG A 744 -25.24 -6.93 -40.08
CA ARG A 744 -24.96 -7.41 -38.71
C ARG A 744 -25.93 -8.50 -38.24
N ARG A 745 -27.20 -8.48 -38.66
CA ARG A 745 -28.20 -9.50 -38.26
C ARG A 745 -28.19 -10.76 -39.13
N SER A 746 -27.74 -10.66 -40.39
CA SER A 746 -27.95 -11.69 -41.41
C SER A 746 -26.64 -12.33 -41.86
N LEU A 747 -26.18 -13.30 -41.06
CA LEU A 747 -25.02 -14.16 -41.33
C LEU A 747 -25.17 -15.07 -42.58
N VAL A 748 -26.28 -14.98 -43.30
CA VAL A 748 -26.52 -15.70 -44.56
C VAL A 748 -25.87 -14.95 -45.72
N SER A 749 -25.23 -15.69 -46.65
CA SER A 749 -24.52 -15.12 -47.80
C SER A 749 -25.42 -14.52 -48.90
N GLY A 750 -26.74 -14.50 -48.71
CA GLY A 750 -27.69 -13.88 -49.64
C GLY A 750 -29.15 -14.18 -49.30
N GLY A 751 -30.08 -13.69 -50.12
CA GLY A 751 -31.52 -13.84 -49.89
C GLY A 751 -32.38 -13.63 -51.13
N GLY A 752 -33.70 -13.64 -50.95
CA GLY A 752 -34.71 -13.45 -52.01
C GLY A 752 -35.22 -14.73 -52.68
N SER A 753 -34.72 -15.89 -52.26
CA SER A 753 -35.18 -17.22 -52.68
C SER A 753 -36.42 -17.68 -51.90
N GLN A 754 -37.01 -18.80 -52.31
CA GLN A 754 -38.10 -19.46 -51.59
C GLN A 754 -37.60 -20.15 -50.30
N SER A 755 -38.50 -20.48 -49.37
CA SER A 755 -38.15 -21.26 -48.17
C SER A 755 -37.80 -22.70 -48.55
N VAL A 756 -36.94 -23.34 -47.74
CA VAL A 756 -36.56 -24.75 -47.97
C VAL A 756 -37.79 -25.66 -47.96
N ASP A 757 -38.79 -25.38 -47.11
CA ASP A 757 -40.04 -26.16 -47.07
C ASP A 757 -40.91 -25.96 -48.31
N ALA A 758 -40.96 -24.76 -48.89
CA ALA A 758 -41.70 -24.53 -50.14
C ALA A 758 -41.04 -25.23 -51.33
N ILE A 759 -39.71 -25.26 -51.37
CA ILE A 759 -38.93 -25.96 -52.40
C ILE A 759 -39.05 -27.48 -52.20
N ALA A 760 -38.93 -27.98 -50.97
CA ALA A 760 -39.12 -29.39 -50.60
C ALA A 760 -40.53 -29.88 -50.97
N GLN A 761 -41.56 -29.13 -50.59
CA GLN A 761 -42.95 -29.48 -50.92
C GLN A 761 -43.19 -29.48 -52.44
N LYS A 762 -42.56 -28.57 -53.18
CA LYS A 762 -42.66 -28.50 -54.65
C LYS A 762 -41.90 -29.62 -55.37
N MET A 763 -40.74 -30.02 -54.87
CA MET A 763 -39.86 -31.01 -55.54
C MET A 763 -40.12 -32.46 -55.11
N TYR A 764 -40.61 -32.67 -53.88
CA TYR A 764 -40.72 -33.99 -53.25
C TYR A 764 -42.05 -34.23 -52.52
N GLY A 765 -42.98 -33.27 -52.50
CA GLY A 765 -44.30 -33.42 -51.87
C GLY A 765 -44.28 -33.50 -50.33
N GLN A 766 -43.13 -33.24 -49.70
CA GLN A 766 -42.90 -33.41 -48.26
C GLN A 766 -42.14 -32.19 -47.68
N PRO A 767 -42.31 -31.86 -46.38
CA PRO A 767 -41.59 -30.75 -45.74
C PRO A 767 -40.09 -31.06 -45.58
N TYR A 768 -39.25 -30.02 -45.53
CA TYR A 768 -37.80 -30.16 -45.67
C TYR A 768 -37.15 -31.07 -44.60
N ARG A 769 -37.70 -31.05 -43.38
CA ARG A 769 -37.21 -31.88 -42.26
C ARG A 769 -37.24 -33.39 -42.56
N ASP A 770 -38.23 -33.86 -43.32
CA ASP A 770 -38.55 -35.29 -43.48
C ASP A 770 -37.85 -35.92 -44.69
N LEU A 771 -37.15 -35.10 -45.50
CA LEU A 771 -36.32 -35.53 -46.65
C LEU A 771 -35.03 -36.25 -46.22
N SER A 772 -34.46 -37.09 -47.10
CA SER A 772 -33.09 -37.62 -46.93
C SER A 772 -32.02 -36.53 -47.13
N ASP A 773 -30.81 -36.71 -46.60
CA ASP A 773 -29.75 -35.70 -46.69
C ASP A 773 -29.33 -35.38 -48.14
N LYS A 774 -29.42 -36.36 -49.06
CA LYS A 774 -29.20 -36.13 -50.50
C LYS A 774 -30.28 -35.24 -51.13
N GLN A 775 -31.54 -35.41 -50.74
CA GLN A 775 -32.64 -34.54 -51.18
C GLN A 775 -32.56 -33.15 -50.53
N LYS A 776 -32.16 -33.08 -49.25
CA LYS A 776 -31.89 -31.82 -48.53
C LYS A 776 -30.81 -31.00 -49.23
N GLY A 777 -29.71 -31.63 -49.65
CA GLY A 777 -28.68 -30.99 -50.48
C GLY A 777 -29.24 -30.38 -51.77
N ILE A 778 -30.06 -31.14 -52.52
CA ILE A 778 -30.69 -30.65 -53.77
C ILE A 778 -31.64 -29.47 -53.50
N VAL A 779 -32.44 -29.51 -52.42
CA VAL A 779 -33.28 -28.38 -52.01
C VAL A 779 -32.44 -27.16 -51.61
N ASP A 780 -31.32 -27.38 -50.94
CA ASP A 780 -30.41 -26.32 -50.49
C ASP A 780 -29.68 -25.64 -51.65
N ASP A 781 -29.15 -26.41 -52.61
CA ASP A 781 -28.58 -25.87 -53.85
C ASP A 781 -29.62 -25.10 -54.65
N THR A 782 -30.84 -25.65 -54.77
CA THR A 782 -31.98 -24.95 -55.41
C THR A 782 -32.31 -23.64 -54.68
N GLN A 783 -32.26 -23.62 -53.34
CA GLN A 783 -32.43 -22.39 -52.57
C GLN A 783 -31.31 -21.39 -52.82
N VAL A 784 -30.05 -21.83 -52.93
CA VAL A 784 -28.89 -20.97 -53.20
C VAL A 784 -28.99 -20.35 -54.59
N GLN A 785 -29.32 -21.13 -55.62
CA GLN A 785 -29.50 -20.65 -56.99
C GLN A 785 -30.69 -19.69 -57.13
N GLY A 786 -31.78 -19.91 -56.38
CA GLY A 786 -32.95 -19.03 -56.37
C GLY A 786 -32.76 -17.66 -55.69
N ARG A 787 -31.55 -17.31 -55.22
CA ARG A 787 -31.29 -16.02 -54.54
C ARG A 787 -31.31 -14.86 -55.53
N ARG A 788 -31.77 -13.69 -55.05
CA ARG A 788 -31.84 -12.42 -55.81
C ARG A 788 -30.76 -11.42 -55.39
N TRP A 789 -30.18 -11.59 -54.21
CA TRP A 789 -29.05 -10.77 -53.75
C TRP A 789 -28.05 -11.62 -52.95
N ARG A 790 -26.79 -11.19 -52.98
CA ARG A 790 -25.70 -11.70 -52.13
C ARG A 790 -25.30 -10.63 -51.11
N ASN A 791 -24.95 -11.08 -49.91
CA ASN A 791 -24.48 -10.23 -48.82
C ASN A 791 -22.95 -10.25 -48.80
N ASP A 792 -22.33 -9.09 -48.60
CA ASP A 792 -20.87 -8.93 -48.55
C ASP A 792 -20.48 -8.17 -47.26
N PRO A 793 -20.29 -8.89 -46.14
CA PRO A 793 -20.02 -8.26 -44.85
C PRO A 793 -18.70 -7.49 -44.80
N PHE A 794 -17.70 -7.91 -45.58
CA PHE A 794 -16.39 -7.25 -45.64
C PHE A 794 -16.44 -5.91 -46.39
N ALA A 795 -17.19 -5.85 -47.49
CA ALA A 795 -17.47 -4.59 -48.18
C ALA A 795 -18.56 -3.74 -47.49
N ASN A 796 -19.19 -4.24 -46.42
CA ASN A 796 -20.41 -3.70 -45.80
C ASN A 796 -21.50 -3.39 -46.86
N ALA A 797 -21.63 -4.27 -47.85
CA ALA A 797 -22.39 -4.04 -49.08
C ALA A 797 -23.28 -5.23 -49.46
N ILE A 798 -24.28 -4.96 -50.31
CA ILE A 798 -25.23 -5.97 -50.82
C ILE A 798 -25.31 -5.82 -52.33
N PHE A 799 -25.17 -6.93 -53.05
CA PHE A 799 -25.16 -6.95 -54.51
C PHE A 799 -26.31 -7.78 -55.05
N SER A 800 -26.86 -7.41 -56.21
CA SER A 800 -27.66 -8.37 -56.98
C SER A 800 -26.79 -9.58 -57.36
N VAL A 801 -27.41 -10.75 -57.57
CA VAL A 801 -26.73 -11.86 -58.26
C VAL A 801 -26.35 -11.45 -59.69
N ASP A 802 -27.24 -10.71 -60.37
CA ASP A 802 -27.05 -10.13 -61.70
C ASP A 802 -26.22 -8.83 -61.70
N CYS A 803 -25.29 -8.67 -60.75
CA CYS A 803 -24.47 -7.48 -60.66
C CYS A 803 -23.59 -7.34 -61.91
N ALA A 804 -23.76 -6.25 -62.66
CA ALA A 804 -22.97 -5.93 -63.86
C ALA A 804 -21.45 -5.81 -63.66
N LYS A 805 -20.95 -5.89 -62.40
CA LYS A 805 -19.56 -5.80 -61.94
C LYS A 805 -18.86 -4.45 -62.18
N LEU A 806 -19.01 -3.88 -63.37
CA LEU A 806 -18.51 -2.56 -63.76
C LEU A 806 -19.68 -1.61 -64.09
N VAL A 807 -19.45 -0.32 -63.91
CA VAL A 807 -20.36 0.75 -64.33
C VAL A 807 -19.57 1.94 -64.88
N TYR A 808 -20.19 2.68 -65.79
CA TYR A 808 -19.75 4.03 -66.13
C TYR A 808 -20.34 5.00 -65.10
N SER A 809 -19.51 5.88 -64.56
CA SER A 809 -19.94 6.94 -63.65
C SER A 809 -19.22 8.23 -64.03
N ALA A 810 -19.96 9.33 -64.08
CA ALA A 810 -19.35 10.66 -63.92
C ALA A 810 -18.64 10.73 -62.55
N ALA A 811 -17.68 11.65 -62.42
CA ALA A 811 -16.88 11.75 -61.21
C ALA A 811 -17.75 12.00 -59.95
N ASN A 812 -17.32 11.41 -58.83
CA ASN A 812 -17.79 11.69 -57.47
C ASN A 812 -19.21 11.20 -57.06
N GLY A 813 -19.78 10.21 -57.77
CA GLY A 813 -21.02 9.50 -57.35
C GLY A 813 -20.78 8.10 -56.76
N THR A 814 -21.77 7.54 -56.05
CA THR A 814 -21.79 6.11 -55.69
C THR A 814 -22.06 5.27 -56.93
N ALA A 815 -21.05 4.55 -57.39
CA ALA A 815 -21.09 3.74 -58.60
C ALA A 815 -21.92 2.45 -58.39
N ILE A 816 -23.24 2.51 -58.57
CA ILE A 816 -24.17 1.38 -58.35
C ILE A 816 -24.83 0.98 -59.67
N CYS A 817 -24.73 -0.29 -60.07
CA CYS A 817 -25.39 -0.79 -61.28
C CYS A 817 -26.91 -0.96 -61.08
N LEU A 818 -27.68 -0.82 -62.16
CA LEU A 818 -29.15 -0.92 -62.13
C LEU A 818 -29.65 -2.23 -61.48
N PRO A 819 -29.08 -3.42 -61.74
CA PRO A 819 -29.45 -4.65 -61.03
C PRO A 819 -29.30 -4.54 -59.50
N CYS A 820 -28.19 -3.99 -58.98
CA CYS A 820 -28.01 -3.78 -57.55
C CYS A 820 -29.02 -2.75 -56.99
N ARG A 821 -29.28 -1.66 -57.73
CA ARG A 821 -30.29 -0.66 -57.35
C ARG A 821 -31.70 -1.25 -57.25
N ASN A 822 -32.04 -2.19 -58.15
CA ASN A 822 -33.34 -2.84 -58.18
C ASN A 822 -33.59 -3.77 -56.98
N VAL A 823 -32.56 -4.32 -56.34
CA VAL A 823 -32.69 -5.08 -55.08
C VAL A 823 -33.36 -4.23 -53.99
N LEU A 824 -32.99 -2.94 -53.87
CA LEU A 824 -33.59 -1.98 -52.92
C LEU A 824 -35.06 -1.65 -53.25
N GLY A 825 -35.47 -1.83 -54.51
CA GLY A 825 -36.87 -1.76 -54.95
C GLY A 825 -37.70 -2.97 -54.54
N SER A 826 -37.08 -4.14 -54.36
CA SER A 826 -37.80 -5.40 -54.23
C SER A 826 -38.51 -5.58 -52.88
N HIS A 827 -39.77 -6.00 -52.91
CA HIS A 827 -40.58 -6.23 -51.72
C HIS A 827 -39.94 -7.21 -50.70
N PRO A 828 -39.37 -8.37 -51.10
CA PRO A 828 -38.72 -9.28 -50.15
C PRO A 828 -37.53 -8.67 -49.42
N PHE A 829 -36.73 -7.83 -50.10
CA PHE A 829 -35.58 -7.17 -49.50
C PHE A 829 -35.99 -6.03 -48.57
N ARG A 830 -37.00 -5.22 -48.96
CA ARG A 830 -37.59 -4.19 -48.09
C ARG A 830 -38.13 -4.79 -46.79
N SER A 831 -38.83 -5.92 -46.87
CA SER A 831 -39.29 -6.67 -45.68
C SER A 831 -38.13 -7.19 -44.81
N ALA A 832 -36.98 -7.55 -45.42
CA ALA A 832 -35.79 -7.96 -44.70
C ALA A 832 -35.03 -6.79 -44.05
N LEU A 833 -35.02 -5.59 -44.66
CA LEU A 833 -34.50 -4.34 -44.08
C LEU A 833 -35.37 -3.83 -42.92
N ASN A 834 -36.70 -3.84 -43.10
CA ASN A 834 -37.68 -3.29 -42.14
C ASN A 834 -37.75 -4.05 -40.79
N LYS A 835 -37.15 -5.23 -40.68
CA LYS A 835 -37.14 -6.00 -39.43
C LYS A 835 -36.36 -5.26 -38.34
N ALA A 836 -36.96 -5.03 -37.17
CA ALA A 836 -36.30 -4.37 -36.04
C ALA A 836 -35.37 -5.33 -35.28
N MET A 837 -34.29 -4.80 -34.68
CA MET A 837 -33.55 -5.52 -33.63
C MET A 837 -34.27 -5.34 -32.29
N LYS A 838 -34.51 -6.43 -31.54
CA LYS A 838 -35.05 -6.33 -30.18
C LYS A 838 -33.91 -6.08 -29.21
N LYS A 839 -34.07 -5.14 -28.27
CA LYS A 839 -33.07 -4.78 -27.24
C LYS A 839 -32.65 -5.90 -26.26
N LYS A 840 -33.18 -7.12 -26.39
CA LYS A 840 -32.79 -8.30 -25.60
C LYS A 840 -32.02 -9.35 -26.39
N ASP A 841 -31.95 -9.23 -27.71
CA ASP A 841 -31.35 -10.26 -28.57
C ASP A 841 -29.82 -10.10 -28.61
N LYS A 842 -29.13 -10.43 -27.51
CA LYS A 842 -27.72 -10.85 -27.61
C LYS A 842 -27.68 -11.97 -28.64
N ILE A 843 -26.75 -11.93 -29.60
CA ILE A 843 -26.65 -12.99 -30.62
C ILE A 843 -26.09 -14.25 -29.94
N HIS A 844 -27.00 -15.09 -29.47
CA HIS A 844 -26.72 -16.41 -28.97
C HIS A 844 -26.28 -17.30 -30.13
N HIS A 845 -24.97 -17.33 -30.42
CA HIS A 845 -24.43 -18.14 -31.52
C HIS A 845 -24.71 -19.64 -31.33
N GLU A 846 -24.80 -20.10 -30.08
CA GLU A 846 -25.28 -21.45 -29.70
C GLU A 846 -26.70 -21.79 -30.21
N HIS A 847 -27.58 -20.79 -30.39
CA HIS A 847 -28.99 -20.97 -30.78
C HIS A 847 -29.26 -20.67 -32.27
N LEU A 848 -28.25 -20.26 -33.04
CA LEU A 848 -28.36 -20.11 -34.49
C LEU A 848 -28.31 -21.48 -35.18
N ASN A 849 -28.98 -21.65 -36.33
CA ASN A 849 -28.85 -22.88 -37.11
C ASN A 849 -27.41 -23.03 -37.64
N LYS A 850 -26.76 -24.18 -37.35
CA LYS A 850 -25.38 -24.51 -37.74
C LYS A 850 -25.07 -24.24 -39.22
N LYS A 851 -26.04 -24.44 -40.13
CA LYS A 851 -25.95 -24.15 -41.58
C LYS A 851 -25.61 -22.69 -41.91
N TYR A 852 -25.92 -21.75 -41.00
CA TYR A 852 -25.74 -20.31 -41.19
C TYR A 852 -24.73 -19.70 -40.20
N GLN A 853 -23.83 -20.53 -39.65
CA GLN A 853 -22.71 -20.11 -38.80
C GLN A 853 -21.39 -20.26 -39.57
N SER A 854 -20.37 -19.47 -39.22
CA SER A 854 -18.99 -19.78 -39.62
C SER A 854 -18.47 -20.93 -38.76
N PRO A 855 -18.04 -22.07 -39.33
CA PRO A 855 -17.49 -23.19 -38.55
C PRO A 855 -16.29 -22.75 -37.70
N THR A 856 -15.41 -21.91 -38.26
CA THR A 856 -14.19 -21.42 -37.60
C THR A 856 -14.50 -20.61 -36.34
N VAL A 857 -15.37 -19.59 -36.45
CA VAL A 857 -15.74 -18.71 -35.32
C VAL A 857 -16.49 -19.51 -34.25
N THR A 858 -17.36 -20.42 -34.66
CA THR A 858 -18.10 -21.29 -33.74
C THR A 858 -17.18 -22.24 -32.98
N ASN A 859 -16.19 -22.84 -33.66
CA ASN A 859 -15.20 -23.73 -33.05
C ASN A 859 -14.32 -22.96 -32.05
N ILE A 860 -13.97 -21.70 -32.32
CA ILE A 860 -13.24 -20.84 -31.38
C ILE A 860 -14.07 -20.55 -30.12
N PHE A 861 -15.32 -20.11 -30.24
CA PHE A 861 -16.18 -19.84 -29.08
C PHE A 861 -16.60 -21.12 -28.32
N ALA A 862 -16.69 -22.27 -29.00
CA ALA A 862 -16.96 -23.56 -28.36
C ALA A 862 -15.74 -24.13 -27.59
N ARG A 863 -14.51 -23.81 -28.00
CA ARG A 863 -13.28 -24.17 -27.25
C ARG A 863 -13.09 -23.33 -26.00
N TYR A 864 -13.51 -22.06 -26.03
CA TYR A 864 -13.25 -21.08 -24.98
C TYR A 864 -14.55 -20.48 -24.44
N THR A 865 -15.20 -21.20 -23.53
CA THR A 865 -16.40 -20.74 -22.82
C THR A 865 -16.18 -19.36 -22.21
N GLY A 866 -17.07 -18.41 -22.50
CA GLY A 866 -16.96 -17.02 -22.03
C GLY A 866 -16.11 -16.08 -22.90
N LEU A 867 -15.33 -16.59 -23.86
CA LEU A 867 -14.57 -15.74 -24.80
C LEU A 867 -15.49 -14.83 -25.63
N GLN A 868 -16.70 -15.29 -25.96
CA GLN A 868 -17.70 -14.48 -26.68
C GLN A 868 -18.00 -13.16 -25.93
N SER A 869 -18.07 -13.18 -24.60
CA SER A 869 -18.30 -11.99 -23.76
C SER A 869 -17.06 -11.09 -23.56
N LEU A 870 -15.88 -11.51 -24.01
CA LEU A 870 -14.67 -10.67 -24.02
C LEU A 870 -14.40 -10.05 -25.40
N VAL A 871 -14.96 -10.64 -26.47
CA VAL A 871 -14.67 -10.30 -27.87
C VAL A 871 -15.86 -9.62 -28.59
N LEU A 872 -17.10 -9.96 -28.22
CA LEU A 872 -18.33 -9.41 -28.85
C LEU A 872 -19.12 -8.46 -27.93
N ASP A 873 -18.45 -7.80 -26.97
CA ASP A 873 -19.06 -6.71 -26.22
C ASP A 873 -18.83 -5.38 -26.98
N ASP A 874 -19.90 -4.63 -27.26
CA ASP A 874 -19.86 -3.36 -28.00
C ASP A 874 -19.10 -2.23 -27.25
N THR A 875 -18.53 -2.50 -26.08
CA THR A 875 -17.77 -1.55 -25.24
C THR A 875 -16.29 -1.93 -25.03
N PRO A 876 -15.48 -2.07 -26.10
CA PRO A 876 -14.12 -2.62 -26.04
C PRO A 876 -13.16 -1.90 -25.08
N ASP A 877 -13.32 -0.58 -24.88
CA ASP A 877 -12.48 0.20 -23.97
C ASP A 877 -12.81 0.02 -22.47
N SER A 878 -13.99 -0.50 -22.14
CA SER A 878 -14.49 -0.56 -20.76
C SER A 878 -14.10 -1.83 -19.99
N ASN A 879 -13.80 -2.93 -20.70
CA ASN A 879 -13.52 -4.21 -20.05
C ASN A 879 -12.05 -4.32 -19.61
N ALA A 880 -11.81 -4.11 -18.32
CA ALA A 880 -10.50 -4.23 -17.69
C ALA A 880 -9.85 -5.62 -17.87
N PHE A 881 -10.63 -6.70 -17.97
CA PHE A 881 -10.11 -8.05 -18.15
C PHE A 881 -9.59 -8.29 -19.57
N THR A 882 -10.29 -7.78 -20.59
CA THR A 882 -9.80 -7.82 -21.98
C THR A 882 -8.48 -7.05 -22.10
N ARG A 883 -8.39 -5.86 -21.49
CA ARG A 883 -7.14 -5.06 -21.43
C ARG A 883 -6.01 -5.74 -20.66
N LEU A 884 -6.31 -6.44 -19.57
CA LEU A 884 -5.32 -7.21 -18.80
C LEU A 884 -4.79 -8.39 -19.62
N ALA A 885 -5.67 -9.17 -20.26
CA ALA A 885 -5.28 -10.30 -21.10
C ALA A 885 -4.42 -9.86 -22.29
N VAL A 886 -4.81 -8.79 -22.98
CA VAL A 886 -4.02 -8.19 -24.08
C VAL A 886 -2.65 -7.73 -23.58
N GLY A 887 -2.59 -6.98 -22.46
CA GLY A 887 -1.32 -6.52 -21.90
C GLY A 887 -0.40 -7.63 -21.38
N LEU A 888 -0.95 -8.78 -20.94
CA LEU A 888 -0.17 -9.97 -20.58
C LEU A 888 0.40 -10.67 -21.82
N VAL A 889 -0.34 -10.73 -22.93
CA VAL A 889 0.15 -11.29 -24.21
C VAL A 889 1.18 -10.38 -24.88
N GLU A 890 1.06 -9.06 -24.73
CA GLU A 890 2.00 -8.06 -25.27
C GLU A 890 3.25 -7.82 -24.38
N GLY A 891 3.45 -8.58 -23.29
CA GLY A 891 4.60 -8.39 -22.39
C GLY A 891 4.60 -7.09 -21.57
N LYS A 892 3.49 -6.33 -21.56
CA LYS A 892 3.39 -5.02 -20.87
C LYS A 892 3.53 -5.11 -19.34
N TYR A 893 3.54 -6.32 -18.79
CA TYR A 893 3.73 -6.60 -17.36
C TYR A 893 5.03 -7.35 -17.04
N ASP A 894 5.95 -7.53 -17.99
CA ASP A 894 7.20 -8.30 -17.77
C ASP A 894 8.13 -7.66 -16.73
N GLY A 895 8.04 -6.33 -16.56
CA GLY A 895 8.68 -5.60 -15.46
C GLY A 895 8.10 -5.87 -14.07
N TYR A 896 7.05 -6.70 -13.96
CA TYR A 896 6.38 -7.07 -12.71
C TYR A 896 6.32 -8.61 -12.56
N PRO A 897 7.46 -9.33 -12.54
CA PRO A 897 7.50 -10.80 -12.63
C PRO A 897 6.72 -11.49 -11.51
N VAL A 898 6.72 -10.93 -10.29
CA VAL A 898 5.95 -11.44 -9.15
C VAL A 898 4.44 -11.44 -9.43
N VAL A 899 3.93 -10.42 -10.13
CA VAL A 899 2.50 -10.33 -10.49
C VAL A 899 2.15 -11.37 -11.55
N GLY A 900 2.99 -11.51 -12.58
CA GLY A 900 2.82 -12.55 -13.60
C GLY A 900 2.89 -13.97 -13.00
N GLY A 901 3.84 -14.22 -12.10
CA GLY A 901 3.97 -15.49 -11.38
C GLY A 901 2.79 -15.80 -10.47
N LEU A 902 2.25 -14.79 -9.76
CA LEU A 902 1.03 -14.95 -8.94
C LEU A 902 -0.21 -15.22 -9.80
N MET A 903 -0.34 -14.56 -10.97
CA MET A 903 -1.45 -14.83 -11.91
C MET A 903 -1.36 -16.23 -12.51
N ARG A 904 -0.18 -16.68 -12.94
CA ARG A 904 0.06 -18.08 -13.36
C ARG A 904 -0.29 -19.07 -12.24
N GLY A 905 0.11 -18.78 -11.00
CA GLY A 905 -0.20 -19.61 -9.83
C GLY A 905 -1.68 -19.64 -9.46
N LEU A 906 -2.44 -18.57 -9.70
CA LEU A 906 -3.90 -18.55 -9.50
C LEU A 906 -4.60 -19.43 -10.54
N LEU A 907 -4.17 -19.39 -11.80
CA LEU A 907 -4.69 -20.24 -12.88
C LEU A 907 -4.40 -21.72 -12.60
N GLU A 908 -3.13 -22.10 -12.35
CA GLU A 908 -2.78 -23.50 -12.04
C GLU A 908 -3.53 -24.00 -10.79
N ARG A 909 -3.73 -23.14 -9.78
CA ARG A 909 -4.52 -23.48 -8.60
C ARG A 909 -5.99 -23.74 -8.95
N GLN A 910 -6.63 -22.90 -9.75
CA GLN A 910 -8.01 -23.12 -10.18
C GLN A 910 -8.15 -24.41 -11.00
N GLU A 911 -7.27 -24.64 -11.98
CA GLU A 911 -7.27 -25.89 -12.76
C GLU A 911 -7.07 -27.14 -11.90
N ARG A 912 -6.33 -27.04 -10.79
CA ARG A 912 -6.15 -28.14 -9.83
C ARG A 912 -7.41 -28.37 -8.99
N GLU A 913 -8.02 -27.30 -8.48
CA GLU A 913 -9.27 -27.34 -7.73
C GLU A 913 -10.43 -27.89 -8.60
N GLU A 914 -10.52 -27.51 -9.88
CA GLU A 914 -11.48 -28.05 -10.87
C GLU A 914 -11.25 -29.54 -11.18
N ARG A 915 -10.00 -30.01 -11.17
CA ARG A 915 -9.64 -31.43 -11.29
C ARG A 915 -9.77 -32.22 -9.97
N GLY A 916 -10.11 -31.57 -8.86
CA GLY A 916 -10.16 -32.18 -7.53
C GLY A 916 -8.79 -32.62 -6.99
N VAL A 917 -7.68 -32.13 -7.54
CA VAL A 917 -6.32 -32.47 -7.10
C VAL A 917 -5.74 -31.36 -6.21
N GLY A 918 -4.92 -31.74 -5.24
CA GLY A 918 -4.33 -30.80 -4.29
C GLY A 918 -3.09 -30.05 -4.83
N LEU A 919 -2.48 -29.28 -3.94
CA LEU A 919 -1.26 -28.48 -4.19
C LEU A 919 0.05 -29.29 -4.02
N GLN A 920 -0.01 -30.62 -4.10
CA GLN A 920 1.17 -31.48 -4.19
C GLN A 920 1.92 -31.19 -5.50
N ASN A 921 3.24 -31.08 -5.46
CA ASN A 921 4.09 -30.74 -6.61
C ASN A 921 3.60 -29.48 -7.37
N PHE A 922 3.14 -28.47 -6.63
CA PHE A 922 2.81 -27.15 -7.17
C PHE A 922 4.09 -26.36 -7.48
N HIS A 923 4.20 -25.81 -8.68
CA HIS A 923 5.39 -25.08 -9.10
C HIS A 923 5.21 -23.59 -8.83
N TYR A 924 6.16 -23.01 -8.08
CA TYR A 924 6.16 -21.58 -7.76
C TYR A 924 7.28 -20.90 -8.54
N ASP A 925 6.90 -19.86 -9.29
CA ASP A 925 7.80 -18.94 -9.98
C ASP A 925 8.91 -18.42 -9.04
N SER A 926 10.16 -18.32 -9.52
CA SER A 926 11.31 -17.92 -8.69
C SER A 926 11.10 -16.55 -8.04
N SER A 927 10.55 -15.59 -8.78
CA SER A 927 10.25 -14.24 -8.26
C SER A 927 9.22 -14.28 -7.14
N VAL A 928 8.23 -15.17 -7.22
CA VAL A 928 7.22 -15.39 -6.17
C VAL A 928 7.81 -16.11 -4.96
N VAL A 929 8.78 -17.01 -5.16
CA VAL A 929 9.52 -17.67 -4.05
C VAL A 929 10.43 -16.67 -3.32
N GLU A 930 11.09 -15.75 -4.03
CA GLU A 930 11.90 -14.68 -3.43
C GLU A 930 11.03 -13.66 -2.67
N PHE A 931 9.93 -13.20 -3.29
CA PHE A 931 8.93 -12.37 -2.63
C PHE A 931 8.36 -13.05 -1.37
N ALA A 932 8.04 -14.34 -1.45
CA ALA A 932 7.56 -15.13 -0.32
C ALA A 932 8.61 -15.26 0.80
N ASN A 933 9.88 -15.49 0.46
CA ASN A 933 10.97 -15.48 1.44
C ASN A 933 11.04 -14.13 2.15
N MET A 934 11.13 -13.02 1.42
CA MET A 934 11.19 -11.66 1.99
C MET A 934 10.00 -11.38 2.91
N CYS A 935 8.77 -11.63 2.46
CA CYS A 935 7.57 -11.43 3.29
C CYS A 935 7.58 -12.31 4.54
N SER A 936 8.01 -13.57 4.44
CA SER A 936 8.09 -14.49 5.58
C SER A 936 9.18 -14.12 6.60
N ILE A 937 10.21 -13.38 6.19
CA ILE A 937 11.26 -12.84 7.05
C ILE A 937 10.79 -11.56 7.74
N ILE A 938 10.18 -10.64 6.99
CA ILE A 938 9.70 -9.33 7.50
C ILE A 938 8.55 -9.53 8.50
N SER A 939 7.56 -10.36 8.17
CA SER A 939 6.48 -10.71 9.10
C SER A 939 5.91 -12.10 8.76
N PRO A 940 6.29 -13.14 9.53
CA PRO A 940 5.69 -14.47 9.43
C PRO A 940 4.17 -14.46 9.66
N GLU A 941 3.63 -13.45 10.35
CA GLU A 941 2.19 -13.31 10.62
C GLU A 941 1.44 -12.77 9.40
N LEU A 942 1.88 -11.63 8.84
CA LEU A 942 1.34 -11.10 7.59
C LEU A 942 1.49 -12.12 6.45
N TYR A 943 2.60 -12.86 6.40
CA TYR A 943 2.80 -13.92 5.40
C TYR A 943 1.76 -15.05 5.49
N ARG A 944 1.27 -15.41 6.68
CA ARG A 944 0.19 -16.40 6.83
C ARG A 944 -1.11 -15.87 6.24
N LEU A 945 -1.49 -14.64 6.57
CA LEU A 945 -2.68 -13.98 6.04
C LEU A 945 -2.61 -13.81 4.51
N LEU A 946 -1.48 -13.35 3.97
CA LEU A 946 -1.27 -13.26 2.52
C LEU A 946 -1.41 -14.62 1.84
N LYS A 947 -0.92 -15.70 2.45
CA LYS A 947 -1.01 -17.06 1.94
C LYS A 947 -2.44 -17.66 1.97
N GLU A 948 -3.36 -17.11 2.75
CA GLU A 948 -4.78 -17.51 2.70
C GLU A 948 -5.45 -17.02 1.41
N HIS A 949 -5.03 -15.86 0.90
CA HIS A 949 -5.58 -15.24 -0.31
C HIS A 949 -4.76 -15.45 -1.59
N LEU A 950 -3.45 -15.73 -1.48
CA LEU A 950 -2.52 -15.84 -2.61
C LEU A 950 -1.87 -17.24 -2.72
N PRO A 951 -1.52 -17.72 -3.93
CA PRO A 951 -0.83 -18.99 -4.15
C PRO A 951 0.66 -18.88 -3.73
N LEU A 952 0.91 -18.84 -2.42
CA LEU A 952 2.24 -18.68 -1.83
C LEU A 952 2.75 -19.98 -1.18
N PRO A 953 4.07 -20.28 -1.22
CA PRO A 953 4.66 -21.47 -0.60
C PRO A 953 4.36 -21.63 0.89
N SER A 954 4.42 -22.85 1.43
CA SER A 954 4.39 -23.03 2.88
C SER A 954 5.70 -22.54 3.54
N ILE A 955 5.62 -21.99 4.75
CA ILE A 955 6.82 -21.59 5.53
C ILE A 955 7.78 -22.80 5.73
N ARG A 956 7.23 -24.02 5.84
CA ARG A 956 8.02 -25.27 5.87
C ARG A 956 8.80 -25.48 4.57
N GLY A 957 8.17 -25.27 3.41
CA GLY A 957 8.81 -25.36 2.10
C GLY A 957 9.87 -24.27 1.88
N LEU A 958 9.61 -23.03 2.31
CA LEU A 958 10.60 -21.96 2.30
C LEU A 958 11.83 -22.35 3.14
N ARG A 959 11.63 -22.82 4.38
CA ARG A 959 12.71 -23.32 5.25
C ARG A 959 13.46 -24.52 4.66
N GLN A 960 12.79 -25.42 3.95
CA GLN A 960 13.45 -26.53 3.26
C GLN A 960 14.35 -26.04 2.11
N LYS A 961 13.93 -25.01 1.36
CA LYS A 961 14.77 -24.35 0.35
C LYS A 961 15.92 -23.56 0.97
N GLN A 962 15.68 -22.82 2.05
CA GLN A 962 16.71 -22.11 2.82
C GLN A 962 17.78 -23.09 3.34
N ASN A 963 17.36 -24.21 3.92
CA ASN A 963 18.25 -25.29 4.39
C ASN A 963 18.91 -26.11 3.25
N ALA A 964 18.72 -25.73 1.98
CA ALA A 964 19.41 -26.30 0.82
C ALA A 964 20.41 -25.32 0.18
N VAL A 965 20.43 -24.06 0.63
CA VAL A 965 21.52 -23.10 0.37
C VAL A 965 22.64 -23.39 1.39
N PRO A 966 23.93 -23.29 1.00
CA PRO A 966 25.04 -23.42 1.96
C PRO A 966 24.89 -22.44 3.15
N PRO A 967 25.21 -22.86 4.38
CA PRO A 967 25.13 -22.00 5.56
C PRO A 967 26.18 -20.89 5.50
N PHE A 968 25.97 -19.82 6.27
CA PHE A 968 27.01 -18.81 6.50
C PHE A 968 28.18 -19.46 7.27
N PRO A 969 29.46 -19.22 6.90
CA PRO A 969 30.60 -19.86 7.55
C PRO A 969 30.69 -19.53 9.04
N LEU A 970 30.76 -20.58 9.88
CA LEU A 970 30.83 -20.45 11.34
C LEU A 970 32.25 -20.25 11.88
N THR A 971 33.25 -20.36 11.00
CA THR A 971 34.67 -20.09 11.24
C THR A 971 35.11 -18.90 10.38
N ILE A 972 36.28 -18.32 10.66
CA ILE A 972 36.88 -17.29 9.79
C ILE A 972 37.78 -18.01 8.79
N GLY A 973 37.50 -17.91 7.48
CA GLY A 973 38.31 -18.56 6.45
C GLY A 973 38.02 -18.06 5.02
N PRO A 974 38.66 -18.65 3.99
CA PRO A 974 38.59 -18.18 2.60
C PRO A 974 37.17 -17.98 2.07
N GLN A 975 36.26 -18.90 2.41
CA GLN A 975 34.84 -18.88 2.00
C GLN A 975 34.12 -17.57 2.40
N ASN A 976 34.50 -16.94 3.52
CA ASN A 976 33.98 -15.63 3.94
C ASN A 976 34.34 -14.56 2.90
N PHE A 977 35.61 -14.47 2.55
CA PHE A 977 36.16 -13.42 1.69
C PHE A 977 35.78 -13.64 0.22
N GLU A 978 35.70 -14.90 -0.23
CA GLU A 978 35.12 -15.29 -1.52
C GLU A 978 33.64 -14.92 -1.62
N THR A 979 32.86 -15.07 -0.54
CA THR A 979 31.45 -14.65 -0.51
C THR A 979 31.30 -13.13 -0.66
N VAL A 980 32.14 -12.35 0.02
CA VAL A 980 32.19 -10.88 -0.15
C VAL A 980 32.61 -10.53 -1.59
N LYS A 981 33.68 -11.14 -2.12
CA LYS A 981 34.16 -10.93 -3.49
C LYS A 981 33.07 -11.23 -4.52
N GLY A 982 32.39 -12.37 -4.38
CA GLY A 982 31.27 -12.78 -5.24
C GLY A 982 30.08 -11.82 -5.19
N TYR A 983 29.80 -11.21 -4.03
CA TYR A 983 28.80 -10.14 -3.93
C TYR A 983 29.25 -8.88 -4.69
N LEU A 984 30.48 -8.39 -4.43
CA LEU A 984 31.02 -7.18 -5.08
C LEU A 984 31.10 -7.32 -6.60
N THR A 985 31.52 -8.48 -7.11
CA THR A 985 31.53 -8.77 -8.57
C THR A 985 30.14 -8.76 -9.18
N ARG A 986 29.12 -9.32 -8.51
CA ARG A 986 27.73 -9.34 -9.02
C ARG A 986 27.10 -7.95 -9.16
N ILE A 987 27.51 -6.99 -8.33
CA ILE A 987 27.07 -5.58 -8.43
C ILE A 987 28.02 -4.71 -9.27
N GLY A 988 29.11 -5.27 -9.82
CA GLY A 988 30.10 -4.54 -10.62
C GLY A 988 30.97 -3.55 -9.82
N TYR A 989 31.14 -3.75 -8.51
CA TYR A 989 31.89 -2.82 -7.65
C TYR A 989 33.33 -3.27 -7.43
N ASN A 990 34.28 -2.48 -7.95
CA ASN A 990 35.73 -2.71 -7.82
C ASN A 990 36.44 -1.69 -6.91
N GLY A 991 35.68 -0.87 -6.17
CA GLY A 991 36.24 0.13 -5.25
C GLY A 991 36.59 -0.44 -3.87
N PRO A 992 37.14 0.38 -2.96
CA PRO A 992 37.46 -0.04 -1.60
C PRO A 992 36.21 -0.13 -0.71
N VAL A 993 36.30 -0.88 0.39
CA VAL A 993 35.25 -1.02 1.41
C VAL A 993 35.69 -0.48 2.76
N ALA A 994 34.75 0.04 3.54
CA ALA A 994 34.94 0.32 4.96
C ALA A 994 34.67 -0.97 5.76
N LEU A 995 35.62 -1.42 6.57
CA LEU A 995 35.40 -2.53 7.51
C LEU A 995 34.91 -1.97 8.85
N SER A 996 33.99 -2.67 9.50
CA SER A 996 33.47 -2.33 10.82
C SER A 996 33.32 -3.58 11.67
N CYS A 997 33.39 -3.46 13.01
CA CYS A 997 32.95 -4.52 13.91
C CYS A 997 32.27 -4.00 15.19
N ASP A 998 31.39 -4.83 15.75
CA ASP A 998 30.66 -4.57 17.01
C ASP A 998 30.37 -5.90 17.77
N ASP A 999 30.12 -5.80 19.07
CA ASP A 999 29.85 -6.90 20.00
C ASP A 999 28.37 -6.91 20.46
N THR A 1000 27.55 -7.81 19.92
CA THR A 1000 26.19 -8.02 20.45
C THR A 1000 26.14 -9.08 21.55
N LYS A 1001 25.26 -8.93 22.54
CA LYS A 1001 25.15 -9.87 23.68
C LYS A 1001 24.39 -11.14 23.29
N LEU A 1002 24.89 -12.29 23.72
CA LEU A 1002 24.25 -13.60 23.55
C LEU A 1002 23.65 -14.13 24.86
N HIS A 1003 22.58 -14.91 24.76
CA HIS A 1003 22.21 -15.84 25.83
C HIS A 1003 23.19 -17.01 25.84
N ALA A 1004 24.05 -17.08 26.85
CA ALA A 1004 25.12 -18.06 26.97
C ALA A 1004 24.59 -19.50 27.13
N ALA A 1005 24.51 -20.23 26.01
CA ALA A 1005 24.03 -21.60 25.94
C ALA A 1005 24.71 -22.36 24.80
N PHE A 1006 25.03 -23.63 25.04
CA PHE A 1006 25.43 -24.55 23.98
C PHE A 1006 24.19 -25.03 23.20
N ARG A 1007 24.37 -25.30 21.91
CA ARG A 1007 23.37 -25.95 21.04
C ARG A 1007 24.08 -26.85 20.06
N THR A 1008 23.46 -27.97 19.68
CA THR A 1008 23.86 -28.76 18.52
C THR A 1008 23.04 -28.34 17.29
N TYR A 1009 23.65 -28.45 16.11
CA TYR A 1009 22.95 -28.52 14.82
C TYR A 1009 23.40 -29.77 14.06
N TRP A 1010 22.72 -30.14 12.96
CA TRP A 1010 23.18 -31.21 12.07
C TRP A 1010 23.86 -30.59 10.85
N ASP A 1011 25.11 -30.94 10.62
CA ASP A 1011 25.87 -30.48 9.47
C ASP A 1011 25.71 -31.46 8.30
N LYS A 1012 25.19 -30.97 7.17
CA LYS A 1012 24.92 -31.80 5.99
C LYS A 1012 26.15 -32.12 5.17
N GLU A 1013 27.18 -31.29 5.22
CA GLU A 1013 28.41 -31.50 4.44
C GLU A 1013 29.32 -32.47 5.18
N LYS A 1014 29.36 -32.34 6.52
CA LYS A 1014 30.17 -33.21 7.40
C LYS A 1014 29.44 -34.46 7.92
N GLN A 1015 28.13 -34.57 7.70
CA GLN A 1015 27.26 -35.67 8.16
C GLN A 1015 27.42 -35.97 9.67
N VAL A 1016 27.51 -34.92 10.50
CA VAL A 1016 27.76 -35.03 11.94
C VAL A 1016 26.98 -33.96 12.71
N HIS A 1017 26.75 -34.19 14.00
CA HIS A 1017 26.28 -33.13 14.88
C HIS A 1017 27.43 -32.18 15.24
N MET A 1018 27.16 -30.88 15.13
CA MET A 1018 28.15 -29.83 15.43
C MET A 1018 27.68 -29.02 16.64
N LEU A 1019 28.52 -28.94 17.68
CA LEU A 1019 28.30 -28.20 18.90
C LEU A 1019 28.76 -26.74 18.75
N VAL A 1020 27.88 -25.80 19.04
CA VAL A 1020 28.10 -24.35 18.94
C VAL A 1020 27.66 -23.62 20.22
N GLY A 1021 28.10 -22.36 20.38
CA GLY A 1021 27.81 -21.52 21.55
C GLY A 1021 28.93 -21.47 22.59
N GLY A 1022 30.06 -22.15 22.34
CA GLY A 1022 31.33 -21.92 23.05
C GLY A 1022 32.11 -20.75 22.48
N THR A 1023 33.24 -20.41 23.11
CA THR A 1023 34.19 -19.39 22.63
C THR A 1023 35.24 -19.92 21.65
N GLY A 1024 35.32 -21.24 21.48
CA GLY A 1024 36.21 -21.91 20.52
C GLY A 1024 35.63 -21.99 19.11
N GLU A 1025 36.13 -22.93 18.29
CA GLU A 1025 35.49 -23.30 17.02
C GLU A 1025 34.30 -24.25 17.24
N PRO A 1026 33.39 -24.39 16.26
CA PRO A 1026 32.36 -25.43 16.26
C PRO A 1026 33.01 -26.82 16.33
N MET A 1027 32.61 -27.63 17.30
CA MET A 1027 33.18 -28.96 17.53
C MET A 1027 32.26 -30.06 16.98
N ALA A 1028 32.83 -31.06 16.30
CA ALA A 1028 32.07 -32.24 15.91
C ALA A 1028 31.76 -33.12 17.13
N VAL A 1029 30.60 -33.77 17.11
CA VAL A 1029 30.12 -34.69 18.15
C VAL A 1029 29.39 -35.84 17.46
N ALA A 1030 29.87 -37.07 17.63
CA ALA A 1030 29.30 -38.25 16.97
C ALA A 1030 27.97 -38.68 17.59
N ASP A 1031 27.87 -38.67 18.92
CA ASP A 1031 26.78 -39.30 19.67
C ASP A 1031 26.39 -38.55 20.97
N PRO A 1032 25.29 -38.93 21.65
CA PRO A 1032 24.83 -38.26 22.88
C PRO A 1032 25.69 -38.49 24.13
N GLU A 1033 26.57 -39.50 24.15
CA GLU A 1033 27.48 -39.79 25.26
C GLU A 1033 28.77 -38.96 25.12
N GLU A 1034 29.29 -38.83 23.90
CA GLU A 1034 30.30 -37.83 23.56
C GLU A 1034 29.81 -36.41 23.86
N LEU A 1035 28.56 -36.09 23.51
CA LEU A 1035 27.98 -34.79 23.87
C LEU A 1035 28.00 -34.55 25.38
N GLN A 1036 27.72 -35.57 26.20
CA GLN A 1036 27.79 -35.48 27.66
C GLN A 1036 29.21 -35.34 28.17
N ARG A 1037 30.18 -36.12 27.65
CA ARG A 1037 31.61 -35.99 27.98
C ARG A 1037 32.13 -34.58 27.67
N VAL A 1038 31.83 -34.07 26.47
CA VAL A 1038 32.22 -32.73 26.02
C VAL A 1038 31.56 -31.62 26.85
N LEU A 1039 30.28 -31.76 27.22
CA LEU A 1039 29.59 -30.78 28.07
C LEU A 1039 29.99 -30.82 29.55
N ALA A 1040 30.68 -31.87 29.99
CA ALA A 1040 31.25 -32.01 31.33
C ALA A 1040 32.67 -31.43 31.45
N ASP A 1041 33.32 -31.09 30.32
CA ASP A 1041 34.68 -30.51 30.31
C ASP A 1041 34.69 -29.10 30.95
N PRO A 1042 35.43 -28.89 32.07
CA PRO A 1042 35.48 -27.60 32.76
C PRO A 1042 36.22 -26.51 31.95
N THR A 1043 36.94 -26.85 30.89
CA THR A 1043 37.60 -25.89 29.99
C THR A 1043 36.61 -25.25 29.00
N LEU A 1044 35.46 -25.89 28.75
CA LEU A 1044 34.50 -25.50 27.71
C LEU A 1044 33.69 -24.25 28.11
N LYS A 1045 34.23 -23.07 27.78
CA LYS A 1045 33.61 -21.77 28.10
C LYS A 1045 32.50 -21.41 27.11
N LYS A 1046 31.31 -21.09 27.63
CA LYS A 1046 30.17 -20.55 26.87
C LYS A 1046 30.46 -19.12 26.42
N ALA A 1047 30.14 -18.80 25.17
CA ALA A 1047 30.17 -17.43 24.68
C ALA A 1047 29.05 -16.60 25.32
N THR A 1048 29.33 -15.33 25.56
CA THR A 1048 28.42 -14.33 26.16
C THR A 1048 28.17 -13.14 25.22
N LYS A 1049 28.97 -13.04 24.15
CA LYS A 1049 28.86 -12.07 23.07
C LYS A 1049 29.05 -12.76 21.72
N LEU A 1050 28.55 -12.13 20.66
CA LEU A 1050 28.88 -12.42 19.27
C LEU A 1050 29.53 -11.16 18.70
N ARG A 1051 30.79 -11.28 18.26
CA ARG A 1051 31.46 -10.24 17.50
C ARG A 1051 31.13 -10.41 16.03
N LEU A 1052 30.72 -9.33 15.39
CA LEU A 1052 30.34 -9.31 13.98
C LEU A 1052 31.29 -8.37 13.22
N TRP A 1053 31.77 -8.78 12.05
CA TRP A 1053 32.52 -7.91 11.14
C TRP A 1053 31.70 -7.67 9.87
N CYS A 1054 31.52 -6.39 9.52
CA CYS A 1054 30.73 -5.96 8.37
C CYS A 1054 31.56 -5.08 7.44
N ALA A 1055 31.61 -5.43 6.16
CA ALA A 1055 32.15 -4.60 5.10
C ALA A 1055 31.04 -3.75 4.49
N GLN A 1056 31.25 -2.45 4.41
CA GLN A 1056 30.32 -1.46 3.88
C GLN A 1056 30.93 -0.81 2.64
N ILE A 1057 30.19 -0.79 1.54
CA ILE A 1057 30.55 0.02 0.38
C ILE A 1057 30.36 1.50 0.78
N PRO A 1058 31.37 2.39 0.62
CA PRO A 1058 31.33 3.78 1.07
C PRO A 1058 30.47 4.68 0.16
N LEU A 1059 29.31 4.19 -0.28
CA LEU A 1059 28.33 4.86 -1.12
C LEU A 1059 26.93 4.70 -0.52
N SER A 1060 26.07 5.71 -0.66
CA SER A 1060 24.71 5.67 -0.13
C SER A 1060 23.90 4.51 -0.72
N LYS A 1061 22.97 3.96 0.07
CA LYS A 1061 21.96 2.93 -0.31
C LYS A 1061 22.48 1.50 -0.50
N PHE A 1062 23.78 1.23 -0.37
CA PHE A 1062 24.29 -0.14 -0.27
C PHE A 1062 24.18 -0.66 1.17
N PRO A 1063 23.69 -1.89 1.40
CA PRO A 1063 23.62 -2.48 2.74
C PRO A 1063 24.99 -2.99 3.22
N PRO A 1064 25.20 -3.14 4.54
CA PRO A 1064 26.39 -3.80 5.08
C PRO A 1064 26.43 -5.29 4.67
N ILE A 1065 27.60 -5.76 4.26
CA ILE A 1065 27.89 -7.15 3.95
C ILE A 1065 28.53 -7.78 5.20
N ILE A 1066 27.92 -8.84 5.76
CA ILE A 1066 28.54 -9.58 6.86
C ILE A 1066 29.74 -10.37 6.30
N VAL A 1067 30.93 -10.09 6.81
CA VAL A 1067 32.17 -10.79 6.44
C VAL A 1067 32.34 -12.03 7.32
N ALA A 1068 32.30 -11.83 8.64
CA ALA A 1068 32.57 -12.87 9.63
C ALA A 1068 31.75 -12.65 10.90
N ALA A 1069 31.53 -13.73 11.66
CA ALA A 1069 30.91 -13.70 12.98
C ALA A 1069 31.66 -14.67 13.91
N LYS A 1070 31.98 -14.25 15.14
CA LYS A 1070 32.68 -15.10 16.11
C LYS A 1070 32.05 -15.01 17.49
N ALA A 1071 31.75 -16.17 18.08
CA ALA A 1071 31.25 -16.27 19.45
C ALA A 1071 32.40 -16.06 20.45
N ILE A 1072 32.25 -15.13 21.39
CA ILE A 1072 33.34 -14.63 22.25
C ILE A 1072 32.90 -14.47 23.72
N PRO A 1073 33.84 -14.42 24.69
CA PRO A 1073 33.56 -14.07 26.08
C PRO A 1073 33.19 -12.58 26.25
N ASN A 1074 32.79 -12.18 27.46
CA ASN A 1074 32.43 -10.79 27.79
C ASN A 1074 33.57 -9.78 27.53
N SER A 1075 34.81 -10.23 27.72
CA SER A 1075 36.04 -9.44 27.66
C SER A 1075 37.13 -10.23 26.93
N LEU A 1076 37.83 -9.56 26.01
CA LEU A 1076 39.02 -10.05 25.32
C LEU A 1076 40.17 -9.07 25.56
N THR A 1077 41.42 -9.55 25.49
CA THR A 1077 42.59 -8.67 25.50
C THR A 1077 42.84 -8.08 24.11
N VAL A 1078 43.68 -7.03 24.07
CA VAL A 1078 44.21 -6.44 22.83
C VAL A 1078 44.98 -7.48 21.99
N SER A 1079 45.45 -8.59 22.58
CA SER A 1079 46.10 -9.67 21.84
C SER A 1079 45.14 -10.66 21.20
N ASP A 1080 44.07 -11.02 21.91
CA ASP A 1080 43.04 -11.90 21.35
C ASP A 1080 42.29 -11.20 20.20
N LEU A 1081 41.95 -9.92 20.39
CA LEU A 1081 41.32 -9.10 19.35
C LEU A 1081 42.21 -8.93 18.12
N HIS A 1082 43.52 -8.73 18.32
CA HIS A 1082 44.49 -8.67 17.22
C HIS A 1082 44.56 -10.00 16.47
N ALA A 1083 44.53 -11.13 17.16
CA ALA A 1083 44.52 -12.46 16.54
C ALA A 1083 43.24 -12.73 15.72
N LEU A 1084 42.10 -12.12 16.10
CA LEU A 1084 40.84 -12.24 15.38
C LEU A 1084 40.72 -11.30 14.16
N VAL A 1085 41.28 -10.08 14.22
CA VAL A 1085 41.09 -9.08 13.14
C VAL A 1085 42.08 -9.23 11.98
N MET A 1086 43.33 -9.64 12.23
CA MET A 1086 44.33 -9.77 11.15
C MET A 1086 43.91 -10.75 10.05
N PRO A 1087 43.45 -11.99 10.34
CA PRO A 1087 42.99 -12.92 9.30
C PRO A 1087 41.84 -12.37 8.43
N ILE A 1088 41.06 -11.42 8.96
CA ILE A 1088 39.98 -10.75 8.21
C ILE A 1088 40.53 -9.68 7.27
N LEU A 1089 41.49 -8.87 7.74
CA LEU A 1089 42.17 -7.87 6.90
C LEU A 1089 42.98 -8.56 5.81
N ASP A 1090 43.84 -9.50 6.18
CA ASP A 1090 44.73 -10.23 5.27
C ASP A 1090 43.91 -11.06 4.26
N GLY A 1091 42.82 -11.68 4.69
CA GLY A 1091 41.92 -12.46 3.83
C GLY A 1091 41.14 -11.64 2.82
N LEU A 1092 40.65 -10.44 3.21
CA LEU A 1092 40.03 -9.49 2.28
C LEU A 1092 41.06 -8.96 1.26
N LEU A 1093 42.25 -8.56 1.71
CA LEU A 1093 43.33 -8.08 0.85
C LEU A 1093 43.81 -9.16 -0.13
N THR A 1094 43.98 -10.40 0.33
CA THR A 1094 44.34 -11.56 -0.53
C THR A 1094 43.26 -11.84 -1.58
N CYS A 1095 41.99 -11.58 -1.27
CA CYS A 1095 40.91 -11.63 -2.27
C CYS A 1095 40.90 -10.46 -3.26
N GLY A 1096 41.75 -9.44 -3.09
CA GLY A 1096 41.77 -8.21 -3.88
C GLY A 1096 40.75 -7.16 -3.43
N ILE A 1097 40.26 -7.24 -2.18
CA ILE A 1097 39.29 -6.31 -1.61
C ILE A 1097 40.04 -5.29 -0.73
N ASN A 1098 40.22 -4.08 -1.26
CA ASN A 1098 40.90 -3.00 -0.55
C ASN A 1098 40.04 -2.47 0.61
N VAL A 1099 40.56 -2.50 1.84
CA VAL A 1099 39.91 -1.90 3.01
C VAL A 1099 40.42 -0.47 3.21
N CYS A 1100 39.55 0.54 3.09
CA CYS A 1100 39.94 1.96 3.22
C CYS A 1100 39.78 2.55 4.63
N SER A 1101 39.05 1.88 5.51
CA SER A 1101 38.87 2.29 6.91
C SER A 1101 38.48 1.10 7.78
N TYR A 1102 38.81 1.17 9.07
CA TYR A 1102 38.40 0.19 10.07
C TYR A 1102 37.74 0.90 11.26
N ALA A 1103 36.47 0.57 11.53
CA ALA A 1103 35.69 1.13 12.62
C ALA A 1103 35.36 0.06 13.68
N CYS A 1104 35.50 0.43 14.95
CA CYS A 1104 35.13 -0.38 16.11
C CYS A 1104 34.62 0.53 17.23
N ASP A 1105 34.28 -0.02 18.40
CA ASP A 1105 33.69 0.76 19.50
C ASP A 1105 34.68 1.75 20.14
N GLY A 1106 34.16 2.66 20.95
CA GLY A 1106 34.95 3.71 21.60
C GLY A 1106 35.72 3.28 22.87
N THR A 1107 35.78 1.99 23.21
CA THR A 1107 36.47 1.52 24.43
C THR A 1107 37.99 1.64 24.31
N GLU A 1108 38.68 1.65 25.45
CA GLU A 1108 40.15 1.73 25.43
C GLU A 1108 40.81 0.45 24.91
N THR A 1109 40.15 -0.70 24.99
CA THR A 1109 40.64 -1.96 24.40
C THR A 1109 40.65 -1.87 22.87
N GLU A 1110 39.58 -1.35 22.26
CA GLU A 1110 39.51 -1.12 20.81
C GLU A 1110 40.47 -0.02 20.34
N ARG A 1111 40.60 1.08 21.09
CA ARG A 1111 41.62 2.11 20.81
C ARG A 1111 43.04 1.57 20.92
N SER A 1112 43.29 0.68 21.88
CA SER A 1112 44.58 -0.02 22.00
C SER A 1112 44.82 -1.01 20.85
N LEU A 1113 43.77 -1.68 20.34
CA LEU A 1113 43.84 -2.50 19.14
C LEU A 1113 44.19 -1.65 17.91
N GLN A 1114 43.51 -0.51 17.70
CA GLN A 1114 43.80 0.42 16.62
C GLN A 1114 45.25 0.91 16.66
N ARG A 1115 45.75 1.30 17.84
CA ARG A 1115 47.17 1.66 18.04
C ARG A 1115 48.10 0.51 17.66
N ARG A 1116 47.82 -0.71 18.11
CA ARG A 1116 48.60 -1.91 17.78
C ARG A 1116 48.58 -2.30 16.30
N LEU A 1117 47.48 -2.04 15.59
CA LEU A 1117 47.39 -2.22 14.14
C LEU A 1117 48.25 -1.20 13.39
N VAL A 1118 48.30 0.05 13.87
CA VAL A 1118 49.17 1.10 13.30
C VAL A 1118 50.65 0.85 13.61
N GLU A 1119 50.97 0.35 14.81
CA GLU A 1119 52.34 -0.06 15.21
C GLU A 1119 52.89 -1.23 14.37
N LYS A 1120 52.00 -2.10 13.87
CA LYS A 1120 52.34 -3.27 13.05
C LYS A 1120 52.10 -3.08 11.54
N ALA A 1121 51.64 -1.91 11.12
CA ALA A 1121 51.50 -1.62 9.70
C ALA A 1121 52.90 -1.62 9.05
N PRO A 1122 53.13 -2.34 7.93
CA PRO A 1122 54.44 -2.37 7.26
C PRO A 1122 54.81 -1.01 6.66
N TYR A 1123 53.84 -0.12 6.50
CA TYR A 1123 54.03 1.26 6.10
C TYR A 1123 52.93 2.14 6.70
N ARG A 1124 53.26 3.37 7.10
CA ARG A 1124 52.32 4.34 7.67
C ARG A 1124 52.46 5.69 6.95
N LEU A 1125 51.41 6.07 6.23
CA LEU A 1125 51.21 7.46 5.81
C LEU A 1125 50.45 8.21 6.91
N THR A 1126 50.82 9.47 7.12
CA THR A 1126 50.04 10.44 7.90
C THR A 1126 49.89 11.66 7.00
N TYR A 1127 48.65 12.10 6.80
CA TYR A 1127 48.25 13.22 5.93
C TYR A 1127 47.80 14.40 6.79
#